data_AF-A0A1G0PDM6-F1
#
_entry.id   AF-A0A1G0PDM6-F1
#
_cell.length_a   1.000
_cell.length_b   1.000
_cell.length_c   1.000
_cell.angle_alpha   90.00
_cell.angle_beta   90.00
_cell.angle_gamma   90.00
#
_symmetry.space_group_name_H-M   'P 1'
#
loop_
_entity.id
_entity.type
_entity.pdbx_description
1 polymer ?
#
loop_
_entity_poly.entity_id
_entity_poly.type
_entity_poly.pdbx_seq_one_letter_code
_entity_poly.pdbx_strand_id
1 'polypeptide(L)'
;MKRGNPVGRVVATEATPATPHEFRFRGARQEGAVGIGALVRVGIEGGRQVYAVVTDGRTYQQGDEGKREGGGTTDNGEQAAVLWTASVLRQVPAEPLRPVPIADVYLAAPEDVSVALRMDAYAGGLPVGLYGSEASRAPVQLDPDFLVGPEAAHLNVGGVSGLATKTSAMLFLLASVFQRFPGSKGTVAAVCFNVKGADLCFLDRAAPLSEADREMYRALGLEPGPFARARYYAPFKPDGANLNTLRSHEELRSSVEPLVWGLPEVLEYAEVLLNREDIDAKADAFIDFLGDRVIGKEFADDWGGAHRVASFGDLDRLFRAIFDGLEQKGGRSDMWRTHHVATIRKVRNRLLNISVRCRGLVADDGSSNDLPFGNFEDRSVYVLDLAGTDQLAQDLVFTRVVSKLREHLERRDLGVDHVVVLVDELNKYAPAEGPESYVREMLLDISERGRYLGLVLFGAQQFRSQVHRRVVGNAATAIFGRSDLDELGTAGYQGLSPATKIKLATLPKGELMVRHPHFTQPVFVRFPRPPALLGSEGLDRFPPAADVAFDEAVTRQLAALDRRVAAATVRDLIADRDQDDVRRALLATRRAQADDPVSFFRARLGPRVARERRDPVAPGVRPLPSLEDPYASQ
;
A
#
# COMPACT_ATOMS: atom_id res chain seq x y z
N MET A 1 -18.91 -0.49 42.55
CA MET A 1 -18.29 0.59 41.75
C MET A 1 -18.70 1.93 42.30
N LYS A 2 -17.76 2.77 42.77
CA LYS A 2 -18.06 4.16 43.14
C LYS A 2 -18.51 4.88 41.87
N ARG A 3 -19.76 5.36 41.81
CA ARG A 3 -20.24 6.17 40.68
C ARG A 3 -19.39 7.45 40.65
N GLY A 4 -18.73 7.72 39.53
CA GLY A 4 -18.06 9.01 39.32
C GLY A 4 -19.07 10.16 39.43
N ASN A 5 -18.58 11.38 39.62
CA ASN A 5 -19.46 12.55 39.66
C ASN A 5 -20.18 12.71 38.30
N PRO A 6 -21.47 13.07 38.29
CA PRO A 6 -22.20 13.30 37.05
C PRO A 6 -21.60 14.50 36.32
N VAL A 7 -21.40 14.35 35.01
CA VAL A 7 -20.91 15.41 34.11
C VAL A 7 -22.04 16.28 33.56
N GLY A 8 -23.29 15.91 33.82
CA GLY A 8 -24.47 16.66 33.43
C GLY A 8 -25.76 15.90 33.69
N ARG A 9 -26.88 16.45 33.20
CA ARG A 9 -28.20 15.83 33.29
C ARG A 9 -28.95 15.94 31.98
N VAL A 10 -29.60 14.85 31.56
CA VAL A 10 -30.41 14.81 30.35
C VAL A 10 -31.50 15.88 30.44
N VAL A 11 -31.69 16.62 29.35
CA VAL A 11 -32.75 17.61 29.20
C VAL A 11 -33.53 17.30 27.93
N ALA A 12 -34.85 17.44 28.01
CA ALA A 12 -35.75 17.24 26.89
C ALA A 12 -36.82 18.33 26.94
N THR A 13 -37.16 18.87 25.78
CA THR A 13 -38.31 19.77 25.59
C THR A 13 -39.18 19.22 24.49
N GLU A 14 -40.39 19.77 24.31
CA GLU A 14 -41.26 19.37 23.20
C GLU A 14 -40.61 19.61 21.83
N ALA A 15 -39.88 20.73 21.68
CA ALA A 15 -39.13 21.03 20.46
C ALA A 15 -37.87 20.16 20.28
N THR A 16 -37.32 19.62 21.38
CA THR A 16 -36.10 18.81 21.38
C THR A 16 -36.25 17.60 22.31
N PRO A 17 -37.08 16.61 21.94
CA PRO A 17 -37.34 15.46 22.79
C PRO A 17 -36.12 14.55 22.86
N ALA A 18 -35.94 13.85 23.99
CA ALA A 18 -35.00 12.74 24.07
C ALA A 18 -35.61 11.53 23.36
N THR A 19 -34.88 10.98 22.40
CA THR A 19 -35.31 9.83 21.58
C THR A 19 -34.47 8.61 21.94
N PRO A 20 -34.77 7.41 21.38
CA PRO A 20 -33.88 6.27 21.55
C PRO A 20 -32.51 6.40 20.86
N HIS A 21 -32.35 7.35 19.94
CA HIS A 21 -31.17 7.52 19.09
C HIS A 21 -30.33 8.77 19.41
N GLU A 22 -30.94 9.76 20.04
CA GLU A 22 -30.31 11.04 20.36
C GLU A 22 -30.94 11.65 21.62
N PHE A 23 -30.12 12.27 22.46
CA PHE A 23 -30.58 13.12 23.55
C PHE A 23 -29.65 14.31 23.73
N ARG A 24 -30.11 15.30 24.52
CA ARG A 24 -29.30 16.45 24.94
C ARG A 24 -29.11 16.42 26.44
N PHE A 25 -27.99 16.95 26.92
CA PHE A 25 -27.75 17.10 28.35
C PHE A 25 -27.07 18.42 28.67
N ARG A 26 -27.44 19.00 29.80
CA ARG A 26 -26.82 20.23 30.32
C ARG A 26 -25.55 19.84 31.07
N GLY A 27 -24.40 20.38 30.69
CA GLY A 27 -23.12 20.11 31.33
C GLY A 27 -23.05 20.66 32.76
N ALA A 28 -22.38 19.94 33.66
CA ALA A 28 -22.04 20.43 34.99
C ALA A 28 -20.93 21.50 34.89
N ARG A 29 -20.88 22.44 35.85
CA ARG A 29 -19.92 23.57 35.92
C ARG A 29 -18.43 23.20 35.86
N GLN A 30 -18.06 21.92 35.85
CA GLN A 30 -16.66 21.51 35.78
C GLN A 30 -16.13 21.67 34.35
N GLU A 31 -15.31 22.71 34.15
CA GLU A 31 -14.55 22.91 32.93
C GLU A 31 -13.71 21.67 32.59
N GLY A 32 -13.79 21.21 31.32
CA GLY A 32 -12.83 20.28 30.73
C GLY A 32 -13.18 18.78 30.73
N ALA A 33 -14.31 18.34 31.30
CA ALA A 33 -14.61 16.90 31.38
C ALA A 33 -15.25 16.29 30.11
N VAL A 34 -15.90 17.09 29.27
CA VAL A 34 -16.71 16.61 28.13
C VAL A 34 -16.37 17.42 26.87
N GLY A 35 -16.22 16.72 25.74
CA GLY A 35 -16.01 17.33 24.43
C GLY A 35 -16.50 16.44 23.29
N ILE A 36 -16.37 16.89 22.05
CA ILE A 36 -16.81 16.12 20.87
C ILE A 36 -16.03 14.80 20.77
N GLY A 37 -16.78 13.69 20.65
CA GLY A 37 -16.25 12.33 20.70
C GLY A 37 -16.18 11.73 22.10
N ALA A 38 -16.56 12.46 23.16
CA ALA A 38 -16.66 11.91 24.51
C ALA A 38 -17.78 10.86 24.60
N LEU A 39 -17.48 9.70 25.19
CA LEU A 39 -18.42 8.63 25.46
C LEU A 39 -19.01 8.87 26.84
N VAL A 40 -20.33 8.83 26.89
CA VAL A 40 -21.11 9.06 28.10
C VAL A 40 -22.06 7.91 28.35
N ARG A 41 -22.39 7.72 29.62
CA ARG A 41 -23.34 6.72 30.07
C ARG A 41 -24.45 7.38 30.88
N VAL A 42 -25.68 6.97 30.60
CA VAL A 42 -26.86 7.30 31.41
C VAL A 42 -27.31 6.04 32.10
N GLY A 43 -27.22 6.03 33.44
CA GLY A 43 -27.68 4.94 34.28
C GLY A 43 -29.11 5.17 34.75
N ILE A 44 -29.96 4.14 34.65
CA ILE A 44 -31.38 4.22 34.98
C ILE A 44 -31.70 3.22 36.11
N GLU A 45 -32.71 3.54 36.94
CA GLU A 45 -33.32 2.58 37.85
C GLU A 45 -33.81 1.33 37.09
N GLY A 46 -33.64 0.14 37.68
CA GLY A 46 -33.97 -1.13 37.04
C GLY A 46 -32.88 -1.72 36.12
N GLY A 47 -31.65 -1.21 36.18
CA GLY A 47 -30.48 -1.83 35.54
C GLY A 47 -30.28 -1.50 34.05
N ARG A 48 -31.15 -0.67 33.45
CA ARG A 48 -31.01 -0.21 32.07
C ARG A 48 -29.86 0.81 31.96
N GLN A 49 -29.00 0.62 30.97
CA GLN A 49 -27.88 1.51 30.69
C GLN A 49 -27.94 1.99 29.23
N VAL A 50 -27.69 3.28 29.03
CA VAL A 50 -27.59 3.89 27.70
C VAL A 50 -26.20 4.45 27.52
N TYR A 51 -25.55 4.09 26.42
CA TYR A 51 -24.23 4.57 26.03
C TYR A 51 -24.36 5.45 24.81
N ALA A 52 -23.67 6.59 24.80
CA ALA A 52 -23.76 7.57 23.72
C ALA A 52 -22.43 8.29 23.50
N VAL A 53 -22.26 8.87 22.31
CA VAL A 53 -21.12 9.73 21.97
C VAL A 53 -21.60 11.18 21.81
N VAL A 54 -20.84 12.13 22.34
CA VAL A 54 -21.10 13.56 22.17
C VAL A 54 -20.74 13.99 20.74
N THR A 55 -21.72 14.53 20.01
CA THR A 55 -21.58 14.86 18.57
C THR A 55 -21.58 16.37 18.29
N ASP A 56 -22.14 17.18 19.19
CA ASP A 56 -22.23 18.64 19.09
C ASP A 56 -22.28 19.27 20.49
N GLY A 57 -21.91 20.54 20.60
CA GLY A 57 -21.92 21.31 21.84
C GLY A 57 -22.19 22.79 21.59
N ARG A 58 -23.10 23.38 22.36
CA ARG A 58 -23.48 24.80 22.24
C ARG A 58 -23.46 25.45 23.60
N THR A 59 -22.94 26.67 23.64
CA THR A 59 -22.98 27.52 24.83
C THR A 59 -23.96 28.65 24.57
N TYR A 60 -24.85 28.91 25.52
CA TYR A 60 -25.77 30.05 25.45
C TYR A 60 -25.82 30.73 26.82
N GLN A 61 -26.05 32.04 26.81
CA GLN A 61 -26.34 32.78 28.03
C GLN A 61 -27.80 32.58 28.39
N GLN A 62 -28.05 32.24 29.65
CA GLN A 62 -29.41 32.15 30.16
C GLN A 62 -29.92 33.57 30.43
N GLY A 63 -30.62 34.16 29.46
CA GLY A 63 -31.30 35.44 29.61
C GLY A 63 -32.58 35.30 30.42
N ASP A 64 -32.89 36.31 31.24
CA ASP A 64 -34.07 36.42 32.09
C ASP A 64 -35.35 36.56 31.26
N GLU A 65 -35.81 35.46 30.65
CA GLU A 65 -37.14 35.36 30.03
C GLU A 65 -38.21 35.32 31.13
N GLY A 66 -38.46 36.46 31.80
CA GLY A 66 -39.57 36.54 32.75
C GLY A 66 -39.67 37.75 33.69
N LYS A 67 -38.67 38.61 33.86
CA LYS A 67 -38.79 39.78 34.77
C LYS A 67 -38.40 41.11 34.12
N ARG A 68 -39.31 41.65 33.33
CA ARG A 68 -39.43 43.11 33.16
C ARG A 68 -40.61 43.62 33.97
N GLU A 69 -40.48 43.65 35.28
CA GLU A 69 -41.22 44.57 36.16
C GLU A 69 -40.53 44.62 37.53
N GLY A 70 -40.04 45.81 37.90
CA GLY A 70 -39.46 46.08 39.21
C GLY A 70 -37.93 46.17 39.20
N GLY A 71 -37.43 47.41 39.15
CA GLY A 71 -36.01 47.73 39.22
C GLY A 71 -35.33 47.14 40.46
N GLY A 72 -34.26 46.39 40.21
CA GLY A 72 -33.33 45.89 41.20
C GLY A 72 -32.15 45.27 40.46
N THR A 73 -31.07 46.04 40.33
CA THR A 73 -29.77 45.53 39.87
C THR A 73 -29.28 44.47 40.86
N THR A 74 -29.63 43.22 40.60
CA THR A 74 -28.86 42.09 41.10
C THR A 74 -27.89 41.71 40.00
N ASP A 75 -26.61 41.97 40.27
CA ASP A 75 -25.47 41.46 39.51
C ASP A 75 -25.40 39.94 39.71
N ASN A 76 -26.39 39.22 39.17
CA ASN A 76 -26.36 37.77 39.09
C ASN A 76 -25.58 37.45 37.82
N GLY A 77 -24.26 37.31 37.96
CA GLY A 77 -23.34 36.97 36.88
C GLY A 77 -23.96 35.95 35.91
N GLU A 78 -24.16 36.39 34.68
CA GLU A 78 -24.83 35.65 33.61
C GLU A 78 -24.20 34.26 33.45
N GLN A 79 -24.95 33.21 33.81
CA GLN A 79 -24.42 31.86 33.75
C GLN A 79 -24.57 31.32 32.32
N ALA A 80 -23.44 31.18 31.65
CA ALA A 80 -23.36 30.45 30.40
C ALA A 80 -23.64 28.95 30.65
N ALA A 81 -24.67 28.42 30.01
CA ALA A 81 -25.01 27.00 30.07
C ALA A 81 -24.49 26.29 28.82
N VAL A 82 -23.81 25.16 29.00
CA VAL A 82 -23.39 24.30 27.89
C VAL A 82 -24.42 23.19 27.69
N LEU A 83 -24.92 23.08 26.45
CA LEU A 83 -25.83 22.04 26.00
C LEU A 83 -25.11 21.12 25.03
N TRP A 84 -24.93 19.87 25.43
CA TRP A 84 -24.33 18.83 24.61
C TRP A 84 -25.40 18.02 23.89
N THR A 85 -25.13 17.66 22.63
CA THR A 85 -25.93 16.67 21.89
C THR A 85 -25.17 15.35 21.86
N ALA A 86 -25.85 14.26 22.19
CA ALA A 86 -25.27 12.92 22.22
C ALA A 86 -26.08 11.95 21.37
N SER A 87 -25.39 11.23 20.47
CA SER A 87 -25.95 10.16 19.67
C SER A 87 -25.80 8.83 20.41
N VAL A 88 -26.89 8.11 20.60
CA VAL A 88 -26.93 6.82 21.31
C VAL A 88 -26.25 5.75 20.46
N LEU A 89 -25.28 5.06 21.07
CA LEU A 89 -24.54 3.96 20.45
C LEU A 89 -25.18 2.60 20.76
N ARG A 90 -25.57 2.41 22.03
CA ARG A 90 -26.12 1.15 22.52
C ARG A 90 -27.01 1.37 23.74
N GLN A 91 -28.06 0.56 23.83
CA GLN A 91 -28.86 0.41 25.04
C GLN A 91 -28.76 -1.03 25.54
N VAL A 92 -28.70 -1.21 26.85
CA VAL A 92 -28.66 -2.50 27.52
C VAL A 92 -29.78 -2.54 28.57
N PRO A 93 -30.76 -3.46 28.47
CA PRO A 93 -31.00 -4.39 27.37
C PRO A 93 -31.35 -3.68 26.05
N ALA A 94 -31.15 -4.37 24.92
CA ALA A 94 -31.36 -3.80 23.58
C ALA A 94 -32.86 -3.59 23.25
N GLU A 95 -33.71 -4.51 23.71
CA GLU A 95 -35.16 -4.45 23.50
C GLU A 95 -35.91 -4.40 24.83
N PRO A 96 -37.05 -3.70 24.89
CA PRO A 96 -37.58 -2.81 23.85
C PRO A 96 -36.74 -1.53 23.74
N LEU A 97 -36.54 -1.04 22.51
CA LEU A 97 -35.87 0.24 22.30
C LEU A 97 -36.73 1.40 22.84
N ARG A 98 -36.21 2.11 23.85
CA ARG A 98 -36.96 3.17 24.57
C ARG A 98 -36.26 4.54 24.48
N PRO A 99 -37.01 5.64 24.63
CA PRO A 99 -36.41 6.97 24.82
C PRO A 99 -35.43 7.00 25.99
N VAL A 100 -34.41 7.85 25.88
CA VAL A 100 -33.48 8.11 27.00
C VAL A 100 -34.22 8.93 28.07
N PRO A 101 -34.27 8.47 29.33
CA PRO A 101 -34.98 9.19 30.38
C PRO A 101 -34.20 10.42 30.87
N ILE A 102 -34.91 11.30 31.56
CA ILE A 102 -34.34 12.46 32.24
C ILE A 102 -33.55 11.99 33.47
N ALA A 103 -32.26 11.74 33.27
CA ALA A 103 -31.36 11.17 34.28
C ALA A 103 -29.97 11.81 34.24
N ASP A 104 -29.16 11.51 35.25
CA ASP A 104 -27.77 11.97 35.32
C ASP A 104 -26.90 11.28 34.27
N VAL A 105 -25.99 12.07 33.70
CA VAL A 105 -25.03 11.64 32.68
C VAL A 105 -23.66 11.54 33.33
N TYR A 106 -22.97 10.43 33.07
CA TYR A 106 -21.62 10.15 33.55
C TYR A 106 -20.67 9.99 32.37
N LEU A 107 -19.40 10.34 32.55
CA LEU A 107 -18.37 9.97 31.59
C LEU A 107 -18.20 8.44 31.58
N ALA A 108 -18.00 7.85 30.40
CA ALA A 108 -17.79 6.41 30.27
C ALA A 108 -16.48 5.98 30.94
N ALA A 109 -16.55 4.95 31.78
CA ALA A 109 -15.37 4.23 32.27
C ALA A 109 -14.79 3.32 31.17
N PRO A 110 -13.55 2.80 31.30
CA PRO A 110 -12.96 1.91 30.31
C PRO A 110 -13.83 0.69 29.96
N GLU A 111 -14.52 0.11 30.93
CA GLU A 111 -15.43 -1.03 30.71
C GLU A 111 -16.68 -0.61 29.91
N ASP A 112 -17.17 0.62 30.15
CA ASP A 112 -18.29 1.20 29.42
C ASP A 112 -17.94 1.39 27.93
N VAL A 113 -16.68 1.72 27.60
CA VAL A 113 -16.22 1.87 26.21
C VAL A 113 -16.34 0.55 25.45
N SER A 114 -15.95 -0.56 26.07
CA SER A 114 -16.08 -1.90 25.48
C SER A 114 -17.53 -2.21 25.10
N VAL A 115 -18.47 -1.96 26.02
CA VAL A 115 -19.89 -2.21 25.80
C VAL A 115 -20.47 -1.22 24.79
N ALA A 116 -20.11 0.07 24.89
CA ALA A 116 -20.60 1.12 24.00
C ALA A 116 -20.24 0.86 22.53
N LEU A 117 -19.02 0.39 22.29
CA LEU A 117 -18.48 0.10 20.95
C LEU A 117 -18.70 -1.36 20.51
N ARG A 118 -19.50 -2.13 21.27
CA ARG A 118 -19.83 -3.54 20.98
C ARG A 118 -18.62 -4.46 20.89
N MET A 119 -17.53 -4.12 21.58
CA MET A 119 -16.30 -4.91 21.60
C MET A 119 -16.45 -6.19 22.43
N ASP A 120 -17.45 -6.23 23.31
CA ASP A 120 -17.90 -7.42 24.05
C ASP A 120 -18.60 -8.48 23.16
N ALA A 121 -18.94 -8.15 21.91
CA ALA A 121 -19.67 -9.05 21.02
C ALA A 121 -18.77 -10.01 20.22
N TYR A 122 -17.45 -9.80 20.21
CA TYR A 122 -16.49 -10.62 19.46
C TYR A 122 -15.29 -10.99 20.32
N ALA A 123 -14.64 -12.10 19.97
CA ALA A 123 -13.47 -12.61 20.68
C ALA A 123 -12.18 -12.31 19.91
N GLY A 124 -11.09 -12.02 20.63
CA GLY A 124 -9.77 -11.83 20.02
C GLY A 124 -9.64 -10.53 19.22
N GLY A 125 -10.15 -9.43 19.76
CA GLY A 125 -10.11 -8.12 19.12
C GLY A 125 -8.68 -7.65 18.79
N LEU A 126 -8.57 -6.89 17.71
CA LEU A 126 -7.32 -6.35 17.17
C LEU A 126 -7.16 -4.89 17.61
N PRO A 127 -6.23 -4.56 18.53
CA PRO A 127 -6.07 -3.19 19.00
C PRO A 127 -5.77 -2.19 17.87
N VAL A 128 -6.52 -1.08 17.80
CA VAL A 128 -6.32 0.01 16.82
C VAL A 128 -5.90 1.32 17.47
N GLY A 129 -6.07 1.45 18.78
CA GLY A 129 -5.63 2.62 19.53
C GLY A 129 -6.31 2.73 20.88
N LEU A 130 -6.00 3.80 21.60
CA LEU A 130 -6.54 4.13 22.90
C LEU A 130 -7.54 5.26 22.77
N TYR A 131 -8.74 5.02 23.27
CA TYR A 131 -9.78 6.02 23.46
C TYR A 131 -9.62 6.72 24.81
N GLY A 132 -9.93 8.01 24.85
CA GLY A 132 -10.02 8.80 26.09
C GLY A 132 -8.82 9.73 26.31
N SER A 133 -8.74 10.27 27.53
CA SER A 133 -7.68 11.18 27.95
C SER A 133 -6.51 10.40 28.56
N GLU A 134 -5.39 11.08 28.84
CA GLU A 134 -4.26 10.41 29.49
C GLU A 134 -4.61 9.80 30.85
N ALA A 135 -5.54 10.40 31.59
CA ALA A 135 -5.99 9.95 32.90
C ALA A 135 -6.95 8.76 32.86
N SER A 136 -7.60 8.51 31.72
CA SER A 136 -8.54 7.39 31.53
C SER A 136 -8.49 6.92 30.08
N ARG A 137 -7.69 5.87 29.85
CA ARG A 137 -7.44 5.27 28.53
C ARG A 137 -8.17 3.95 28.42
N ALA A 138 -8.89 3.72 27.33
CA ALA A 138 -9.55 2.46 27.02
C ALA A 138 -9.05 1.91 25.68
N PRO A 139 -8.56 0.66 25.60
CA PRO A 139 -8.15 0.08 24.34
C PRO A 139 -9.36 -0.13 23.44
N VAL A 140 -9.30 0.42 22.22
CA VAL A 140 -10.25 0.17 21.15
C VAL A 140 -9.70 -0.95 20.29
N GLN A 141 -10.54 -1.95 20.07
CA GLN A 141 -10.21 -3.14 19.30
C GLN A 141 -11.15 -3.23 18.10
N LEU A 142 -10.67 -3.87 17.04
CA LEU A 142 -11.44 -4.16 15.83
C LEU A 142 -11.78 -5.64 15.81
N ASP A 143 -12.91 -6.00 15.23
CA ASP A 143 -13.26 -7.39 15.02
C ASP A 143 -12.38 -7.96 13.88
N PRO A 144 -11.58 -9.02 14.14
CA PRO A 144 -10.78 -9.66 13.10
C PRO A 144 -11.62 -10.15 11.91
N ASP A 145 -12.87 -10.56 12.12
CA ASP A 145 -13.74 -11.08 11.05
C ASP A 145 -14.17 -10.01 10.05
N PHE A 146 -14.13 -8.74 10.45
CA PHE A 146 -14.48 -7.59 9.61
C PHE A 146 -13.25 -6.84 9.07
N LEU A 147 -12.07 -7.05 9.66
CA LEU A 147 -10.83 -6.44 9.16
C LEU A 147 -10.08 -7.37 8.19
N VAL A 148 -9.89 -8.63 8.58
CA VAL A 148 -9.14 -9.65 7.81
C VAL A 148 -10.10 -10.58 7.07
N GLY A 149 -11.26 -10.90 7.66
CA GLY A 149 -12.24 -11.80 7.08
C GLY A 149 -12.63 -12.94 8.02
N PRO A 150 -13.71 -13.68 7.72
CA PRO A 150 -14.38 -13.73 6.41
C PRO A 150 -15.64 -12.84 6.25
N GLU A 151 -16.19 -12.29 7.34
CA GLU A 151 -17.47 -11.55 7.31
C GLU A 151 -17.42 -10.30 6.43
N ALA A 152 -16.33 -9.55 6.53
CA ALA A 152 -16.00 -8.45 5.64
C ALA A 152 -14.48 -8.37 5.47
N ALA A 153 -13.99 -7.35 4.78
CA ALA A 153 -12.55 -7.13 4.73
C ALA A 153 -12.22 -5.69 4.36
N HIS A 154 -10.91 -5.50 4.36
CA HIS A 154 -10.16 -4.38 3.86
C HIS A 154 -10.13 -3.17 4.77
N LEU A 155 -8.96 -2.55 4.74
CA LEU A 155 -8.66 -1.31 5.41
C LEU A 155 -8.44 -0.23 4.36
N ASN A 156 -9.05 0.92 4.58
CA ASN A 156 -8.75 2.11 3.82
C ASN A 156 -8.27 3.24 4.74
N VAL A 157 -7.12 3.83 4.43
CA VAL A 157 -6.52 4.91 5.23
C VAL A 157 -6.44 6.21 4.42
N GLY A 158 -7.14 7.25 4.86
CA GLY A 158 -7.14 8.57 4.25
C GLY A 158 -6.48 9.64 5.12
N GLY A 159 -5.96 10.71 4.52
CA GLY A 159 -5.43 11.87 5.25
C GLY A 159 -4.30 12.59 4.52
N VAL A 160 -4.16 13.89 4.78
CA VAL A 160 -3.13 14.74 4.18
C VAL A 160 -1.72 14.26 4.53
N SER A 161 -0.79 14.50 3.62
CA SER A 161 0.63 14.12 3.79
C SER A 161 1.31 14.92 4.90
N GLY A 162 2.43 14.42 5.43
CA GLY A 162 3.34 15.17 6.31
C GLY A 162 3.12 15.03 7.82
N LEU A 163 2.02 14.44 8.27
CA LEU A 163 1.80 14.13 9.70
C LEU A 163 2.20 12.69 10.08
N ALA A 164 2.81 11.94 9.16
CA ALA A 164 3.27 10.56 9.35
C ALA A 164 2.18 9.63 9.92
N THR A 165 0.91 9.84 9.55
CA THR A 165 -0.23 9.08 10.10
C THR A 165 -0.57 7.85 9.28
N LYS A 166 -0.48 7.87 7.94
CA LYS A 166 -0.99 6.78 7.09
C LYS A 166 -0.17 5.51 7.17
N THR A 167 1.08 5.56 6.70
CA THR A 167 2.01 4.42 6.74
C THR A 167 2.20 3.95 8.17
N SER A 168 2.36 4.88 9.12
CA SER A 168 2.47 4.54 10.54
C SER A 168 1.25 3.81 11.08
N ALA A 169 0.03 4.24 10.74
CA ALA A 169 -1.20 3.58 11.17
C ALA A 169 -1.33 2.18 10.55
N MET A 170 -0.99 2.03 9.26
CA MET A 170 -0.99 0.72 8.59
C MET A 170 0.04 -0.23 9.22
N LEU A 171 1.27 0.24 9.47
CA LEU A 171 2.31 -0.57 10.09
C LEU A 171 1.98 -0.94 11.54
N PHE A 172 1.46 0.02 12.32
CA PHE A 172 0.99 -0.25 13.68
C PHE A 172 -0.15 -1.28 13.68
N LEU A 173 -1.16 -1.11 12.82
CA LEU A 173 -2.27 -2.04 12.74
C LEU A 173 -1.83 -3.42 12.23
N LEU A 174 -0.91 -3.48 11.27
CA LEU A 174 -0.33 -4.74 10.81
C LEU A 174 0.43 -5.46 11.93
N ALA A 175 1.23 -4.73 12.73
CA ALA A 175 1.89 -5.29 13.91
C ALA A 175 0.87 -5.80 14.95
N SER A 176 -0.23 -5.07 15.14
CA SER A 176 -1.34 -5.48 16.00
C SER A 176 -2.00 -6.77 15.50
N VAL A 177 -2.30 -6.87 14.20
CA VAL A 177 -2.77 -8.11 13.54
C VAL A 177 -1.79 -9.24 13.80
N PHE A 178 -0.49 -9.02 13.57
CA PHE A 178 0.54 -10.04 13.73
C PHE A 178 0.77 -10.50 15.18
N GLN A 179 0.30 -9.75 16.18
CA GLN A 179 0.37 -10.19 17.58
C GLN A 179 -0.95 -10.78 18.08
N ARG A 180 -2.09 -10.30 17.59
CA ARG A 180 -3.42 -10.58 18.19
C ARG A 180 -4.37 -11.38 17.31
N PHE A 181 -4.10 -11.54 16.02
CA PHE A 181 -4.96 -12.35 15.14
C PHE A 181 -5.10 -13.78 15.69
N PRO A 182 -6.31 -14.27 15.97
CA PRO A 182 -6.50 -15.56 16.62
C PRO A 182 -6.03 -16.72 15.76
N GLY A 183 -5.20 -17.62 16.32
CA GLY A 183 -4.75 -18.81 15.59
C GLY A 183 -5.88 -19.76 15.16
N SER A 184 -7.03 -19.71 15.83
CA SER A 184 -8.24 -20.44 15.40
C SER A 184 -8.87 -19.91 14.11
N LYS A 185 -8.51 -18.69 13.69
CA LYS A 185 -8.94 -18.07 12.43
C LYS A 185 -7.93 -18.26 11.29
N GLY A 186 -6.83 -18.95 11.56
CA GLY A 186 -5.78 -19.27 10.60
C GLY A 186 -4.53 -18.42 10.76
N THR A 187 -3.73 -18.45 9.72
CA THR A 187 -2.42 -17.79 9.61
C THR A 187 -2.49 -16.56 8.71
N VAL A 188 -1.62 -15.58 8.95
CA VAL A 188 -1.62 -14.31 8.22
C VAL A 188 -0.21 -13.87 7.86
N ALA A 189 0.00 -13.52 6.59
CA ALA A 189 1.21 -12.84 6.10
C ALA A 189 0.85 -11.49 5.47
N ALA A 190 1.87 -10.70 5.12
CA ALA A 190 1.66 -9.44 4.42
C ALA A 190 2.61 -9.30 3.23
N VAL A 191 2.10 -8.76 2.12
CA VAL A 191 2.88 -8.34 0.96
C VAL A 191 2.74 -6.83 0.83
N CYS A 192 3.86 -6.11 0.91
CA CYS A 192 3.86 -4.66 0.92
C CYS A 192 4.60 -4.12 -0.31
N PHE A 193 3.92 -3.27 -1.08
CA PHE A 193 4.50 -2.61 -2.24
C PHE A 193 5.08 -1.25 -1.84
N ASN A 194 6.41 -1.13 -1.78
CA ASN A 194 7.09 0.15 -1.57
C ASN A 194 7.33 0.83 -2.91
N VAL A 195 6.54 1.88 -3.20
CA VAL A 195 6.50 2.50 -4.53
C VAL A 195 7.12 3.90 -4.53
N LYS A 196 7.51 4.39 -3.36
CA LYS A 196 8.06 5.72 -3.16
C LYS A 196 8.91 5.79 -1.90
N GLY A 197 10.09 6.42 -2.03
CA GLY A 197 10.98 6.65 -0.89
C GLY A 197 11.42 5.35 -0.21
N ALA A 198 11.68 5.43 1.10
CA ALA A 198 12.22 4.33 1.90
C ALA A 198 11.27 3.86 3.01
N ASP A 199 9.98 4.21 2.94
CA ASP A 199 9.06 4.10 4.06
C ASP A 199 8.88 2.68 4.59
N LEU A 200 9.05 1.67 3.73
CA LEU A 200 8.95 0.26 4.08
C LEU A 200 10.30 -0.47 4.08
N CYS A 201 11.42 0.25 3.91
CA CYS A 201 12.74 -0.37 3.75
C CYS A 201 13.38 -0.85 5.05
N PHE A 202 12.81 -0.56 6.22
CA PHE A 202 13.45 -0.82 7.52
C PHE A 202 12.51 -1.45 8.56
N LEU A 203 11.49 -2.18 8.10
CA LEU A 203 10.50 -2.85 8.94
C LEU A 203 11.07 -3.85 9.98
N ASP A 204 12.25 -4.42 9.72
CA ASP A 204 13.01 -5.30 10.63
C ASP A 204 13.84 -4.56 11.68
N ARG A 205 13.92 -3.22 11.61
CA ARG A 205 14.75 -2.41 12.52
C ARG A 205 13.88 -1.71 13.54
N ALA A 206 14.30 -1.74 14.80
CA ALA A 206 13.57 -1.10 15.89
C ALA A 206 13.62 0.43 15.76
N ALA A 207 12.47 1.08 15.91
CA ALA A 207 12.35 2.52 16.04
C ALA A 207 12.73 3.01 17.45
N PRO A 208 13.24 4.24 17.59
CA PRO A 208 13.38 4.88 18.88
C PRO A 208 12.00 5.29 19.40
N LEU A 209 11.42 4.46 20.27
CA LEU A 209 10.14 4.75 20.91
C LEU A 209 10.31 5.59 22.17
N SER A 210 9.43 6.58 22.34
CA SER A 210 9.35 7.36 23.58
C SER A 210 8.72 6.53 24.71
N GLU A 211 8.85 6.98 25.96
CA GLU A 211 8.17 6.28 27.07
C GLU A 211 6.65 6.37 26.95
N ALA A 212 6.13 7.48 26.43
CA ALA A 212 4.71 7.62 26.12
C ALA A 212 4.24 6.59 25.09
N ASP A 213 5.04 6.31 24.06
CA ASP A 213 4.75 5.23 23.11
C ASP A 213 4.72 3.86 23.79
N ARG A 214 5.72 3.55 24.62
CA ARG A 214 5.79 2.28 25.36
C ARG A 214 4.62 2.09 26.32
N GLU A 215 4.17 3.15 26.98
CA GLU A 215 2.96 3.13 27.81
C GLU A 215 1.72 2.83 27.00
N MET A 216 1.60 3.40 25.80
CA MET A 216 0.48 3.09 24.90
C MET A 216 0.49 1.63 24.47
N TYR A 217 1.66 1.08 24.10
CA TYR A 217 1.83 -0.36 23.82
C TYR A 217 1.41 -1.24 25.00
N ARG A 218 1.87 -0.91 26.23
CA ARG A 218 1.46 -1.62 27.46
C ARG A 218 -0.06 -1.58 27.67
N ALA A 219 -0.68 -0.42 27.47
CA ALA A 219 -2.14 -0.25 27.61
C ALA A 219 -2.94 -1.01 26.54
N LEU A 220 -2.38 -1.17 25.34
CA LEU A 220 -2.95 -1.98 24.26
C LEU A 220 -2.66 -3.48 24.41
N GLY A 221 -1.76 -3.85 25.35
CA GLY A 221 -1.26 -5.20 25.51
C GLY A 221 -0.50 -5.70 24.29
N LEU A 222 0.32 -4.83 23.68
CA LEU A 222 1.14 -5.14 22.51
C LEU A 222 2.61 -4.98 22.87
N GLU A 223 3.46 -5.85 22.32
CA GLU A 223 4.91 -5.76 22.47
C GLU A 223 5.49 -4.79 21.43
N PRO A 224 6.29 -3.79 21.83
CA PRO A 224 6.85 -2.78 20.95
C PRO A 224 8.13 -3.27 20.24
N GLY A 225 8.03 -4.27 19.37
CA GLY A 225 9.15 -4.82 18.59
C GLY A 225 8.97 -4.65 17.08
N PRO A 226 10.06 -4.54 16.29
CA PRO A 226 9.98 -4.52 14.84
C PRO A 226 9.45 -5.85 14.28
N PHE A 227 9.18 -5.92 12.97
CA PHE A 227 8.74 -7.15 12.33
C PHE A 227 9.88 -8.17 12.34
N ALA A 228 9.73 -9.23 13.14
CA ALA A 228 10.76 -10.26 13.32
C ALA A 228 11.11 -11.01 12.03
N ARG A 229 10.14 -11.13 11.10
CA ARG A 229 10.29 -11.81 9.82
C ARG A 229 9.91 -10.87 8.68
N ALA A 230 10.81 -9.94 8.33
CA ALA A 230 10.66 -9.13 7.13
C ALA A 230 11.65 -9.59 6.05
N ARG A 231 11.15 -9.93 4.86
CA ARG A 231 11.94 -10.30 3.68
C ARG A 231 11.82 -9.20 2.63
N TYR A 232 12.94 -8.81 2.05
CA TYR A 232 13.01 -7.68 1.12
C TYR A 232 13.37 -8.16 -0.27
N TYR A 233 12.63 -7.68 -1.26
CA TYR A 233 12.81 -7.98 -2.67
C TYR A 233 12.95 -6.67 -3.43
N ALA A 234 13.98 -6.54 -4.27
CA ALA A 234 14.16 -5.36 -5.11
C ALA A 234 14.72 -5.78 -6.47
N PRO A 235 14.25 -5.19 -7.58
CA PRO A 235 14.85 -5.43 -8.89
C PRO A 235 16.25 -4.85 -8.95
N PHE A 236 17.06 -5.27 -9.93
CA PHE A 236 18.29 -4.57 -10.23
C PHE A 236 18.02 -3.19 -10.83
N LYS A 237 19.03 -2.31 -10.75
CA LYS A 237 19.14 -1.14 -11.61
C LYS A 237 19.35 -1.61 -13.06
N PRO A 238 19.22 -0.70 -14.05
CA PRO A 238 19.53 -1.03 -15.43
C PRO A 238 20.94 -1.55 -15.68
N ASP A 239 21.85 -1.41 -14.70
CA ASP A 239 23.19 -1.96 -14.74
C ASP A 239 23.26 -3.49 -14.58
N GLY A 240 22.19 -4.13 -14.08
CA GLY A 240 22.10 -5.57 -13.84
C GLY A 240 22.95 -6.08 -12.67
N ALA A 241 23.40 -5.19 -11.79
CA ALA A 241 24.37 -5.50 -10.74
C ALA A 241 24.02 -4.90 -9.38
N ASN A 242 23.55 -3.66 -9.37
CA ASN A 242 23.16 -2.96 -8.16
C ASN A 242 21.66 -3.14 -7.95
N LEU A 243 21.25 -3.51 -6.74
CA LEU A 243 19.82 -3.56 -6.41
C LEU A 243 19.27 -2.13 -6.40
N ASN A 244 18.07 -1.97 -6.96
CA ASN A 244 17.38 -0.69 -7.06
C ASN A 244 16.57 -0.41 -5.79
N THR A 245 17.28 -0.32 -4.67
CA THR A 245 16.70 -0.10 -3.34
C THR A 245 17.51 0.93 -2.56
N LEU A 246 16.84 1.66 -1.69
CA LEU A 246 17.49 2.52 -0.71
C LEU A 246 18.01 1.74 0.52
N ARG A 247 17.67 0.45 0.66
CA ARG A 247 18.21 -0.47 1.66
C ARG A 247 19.57 -1.05 1.26
N SER A 248 20.46 -0.22 0.69
CA SER A 248 21.73 -0.66 0.10
C SER A 248 22.92 -0.60 1.05
N HIS A 249 22.74 -0.08 2.28
CA HIS A 249 23.79 -0.03 3.31
C HIS A 249 24.42 -1.41 3.55
N GLU A 250 25.72 -1.45 3.82
CA GLU A 250 26.52 -2.70 3.91
C GLU A 250 25.93 -3.72 4.90
N GLU A 251 25.44 -3.26 6.05
CA GLU A 251 24.80 -4.10 7.08
C GLU A 251 23.45 -4.71 6.66
N LEU A 252 22.77 -4.13 5.67
CA LEU A 252 21.40 -4.50 5.31
C LEU A 252 21.31 -5.16 3.94
N ARG A 253 22.23 -4.85 3.02
CA ARG A 253 22.18 -5.28 1.62
C ARG A 253 22.06 -6.80 1.47
N SER A 254 22.71 -7.58 2.35
CA SER A 254 22.65 -9.05 2.31
C SER A 254 21.27 -9.63 2.64
N SER A 255 20.37 -8.83 3.24
CA SER A 255 18.99 -9.21 3.54
C SER A 255 18.00 -8.89 2.41
N VAL A 256 18.48 -8.38 1.27
CA VAL A 256 17.64 -8.05 0.11
C VAL A 256 17.88 -9.06 -0.99
N GLU A 257 16.82 -9.75 -1.38
CA GLU A 257 16.79 -10.68 -2.49
C GLU A 257 16.51 -9.94 -3.81
N PRO A 258 17.17 -10.31 -4.92
CA PRO A 258 16.89 -9.71 -6.22
C PRO A 258 15.50 -10.15 -6.71
N LEU A 259 14.62 -9.22 -7.08
CA LEU A 259 13.37 -9.52 -7.79
C LEU A 259 13.65 -9.50 -9.29
N VAL A 260 13.72 -10.68 -9.91
CA VAL A 260 14.13 -10.81 -11.31
C VAL A 260 13.28 -11.86 -11.99
N TRP A 261 12.87 -11.61 -13.23
CA TRP A 261 11.97 -12.48 -13.99
C TRP A 261 12.53 -12.82 -15.36
N GLY A 262 12.35 -14.08 -15.74
CA GLY A 262 12.64 -14.54 -17.08
C GLY A 262 11.57 -14.14 -18.08
N LEU A 263 11.81 -14.50 -19.34
CA LEU A 263 10.83 -14.32 -20.41
C LEU A 263 9.47 -14.99 -20.10
N PRO A 264 9.40 -16.23 -19.57
CA PRO A 264 8.12 -16.88 -19.27
C PRO A 264 7.26 -16.08 -18.29
N GLU A 265 7.85 -15.63 -17.20
CA GLU A 265 7.16 -14.91 -16.12
C GLU A 265 6.62 -13.56 -16.56
N VAL A 266 7.35 -12.86 -17.44
CA VAL A 266 6.94 -11.56 -17.99
C VAL A 266 5.84 -11.74 -19.02
N LEU A 267 5.90 -12.78 -19.85
CA LEU A 267 4.91 -13.00 -20.90
C LEU A 267 3.56 -13.49 -20.40
N GLU A 268 3.54 -14.25 -19.30
CA GLU A 268 2.32 -14.66 -18.59
C GLU A 268 1.40 -13.47 -18.25
N TYR A 269 1.98 -12.29 -18.02
CA TYR A 269 1.25 -11.07 -17.67
C TYR A 269 1.50 -9.92 -18.65
N ALA A 270 2.00 -10.20 -19.86
CA ALA A 270 2.32 -9.17 -20.83
C ALA A 270 1.09 -8.41 -21.32
N GLU A 271 -0.09 -9.05 -21.35
CA GLU A 271 -1.38 -8.41 -21.69
C GLU A 271 -1.68 -7.18 -20.83
N VAL A 272 -1.18 -7.15 -19.61
CA VAL A 272 -1.37 -6.06 -18.64
C VAL A 272 -0.60 -4.80 -19.06
N LEU A 273 0.55 -5.01 -19.72
CA LEU A 273 1.46 -3.95 -20.18
C LEU A 273 1.08 -3.39 -21.54
N LEU A 274 0.06 -4.00 -22.15
CA LEU A 274 -0.43 -3.69 -23.47
C LEU A 274 -1.83 -3.10 -23.29
N ASN A 275 -1.99 -1.79 -23.50
CA ASN A 275 -3.28 -1.12 -23.33
C ASN A 275 -4.40 -1.85 -24.11
N ARG A 276 -5.63 -1.88 -23.57
CA ARG A 276 -6.80 -2.50 -24.23
C ARG A 276 -7.11 -1.93 -25.62
N GLU A 277 -6.71 -0.69 -25.91
CA GLU A 277 -6.82 -0.10 -27.25
C GLU A 277 -5.77 -0.63 -28.24
N ASP A 278 -4.70 -1.22 -27.72
CA ASP A 278 -3.52 -1.68 -28.44
C ASP A 278 -3.45 -3.21 -28.62
N ILE A 279 -4.21 -4.00 -27.86
CA ILE A 279 -4.33 -5.43 -28.12
C ILE A 279 -5.69 -5.72 -28.75
N ASP A 280 -5.68 -6.06 -30.03
CA ASP A 280 -6.82 -6.74 -30.63
C ASP A 280 -6.71 -8.24 -30.36
N ALA A 281 -7.83 -8.97 -30.48
CA ALA A 281 -7.86 -10.43 -30.30
C ALA A 281 -6.83 -11.19 -31.18
N LYS A 282 -6.30 -10.54 -32.23
CA LYS A 282 -5.24 -11.09 -33.09
C LYS A 282 -3.86 -11.03 -32.43
N ALA A 283 -3.56 -9.97 -31.68
CA ALA A 283 -2.33 -9.86 -30.91
C ALA A 283 -2.34 -10.79 -29.70
N ASP A 284 -3.47 -10.93 -28.99
CA ASP A 284 -3.64 -11.93 -27.92
C ASP A 284 -3.35 -13.34 -28.44
N ALA A 285 -4.03 -13.75 -29.52
CA ALA A 285 -3.83 -15.07 -30.12
C ALA A 285 -2.37 -15.31 -30.55
N PHE A 286 -1.62 -14.26 -30.87
CA PHE A 286 -0.20 -14.38 -31.19
C PHE A 286 0.67 -14.51 -29.94
N ILE A 287 0.36 -13.78 -28.86
CA ILE A 287 1.04 -13.92 -27.56
C ILE A 287 0.81 -15.32 -27.00
N ASP A 288 -0.42 -15.82 -27.05
CA ASP A 288 -0.76 -17.21 -26.69
C ASP A 288 0.03 -18.22 -27.51
N PHE A 289 0.11 -18.03 -28.82
CA PHE A 289 0.93 -18.88 -29.69
C PHE A 289 2.41 -18.88 -29.27
N LEU A 290 2.98 -17.71 -28.92
CA LEU A 290 4.35 -17.63 -28.42
C LEU A 290 4.49 -18.43 -27.11
N GLY A 291 3.58 -18.24 -26.15
CA GLY A 291 3.53 -18.97 -24.88
C GLY A 291 3.47 -20.49 -25.06
N ASP A 292 2.53 -20.94 -25.87
CA ASP A 292 2.19 -22.35 -25.99
C ASP A 292 3.12 -23.13 -26.92
N ARG A 293 3.73 -22.50 -27.91
CA ARG A 293 4.47 -23.22 -28.96
C ARG A 293 5.94 -22.85 -29.06
N VAL A 294 6.36 -21.68 -28.57
CA VAL A 294 7.70 -21.14 -28.81
C VAL A 294 8.53 -21.07 -27.54
N ILE A 295 7.99 -20.52 -26.46
CA ILE A 295 8.77 -20.21 -25.26
C ILE A 295 9.11 -21.48 -24.50
N GLY A 296 10.38 -21.63 -24.15
CA GLY A 296 10.90 -22.80 -23.43
C GLY A 296 10.89 -24.12 -24.23
N LYS A 297 10.47 -24.08 -25.51
CA LYS A 297 10.30 -25.25 -26.38
C LYS A 297 11.25 -25.17 -27.58
N GLU A 298 11.56 -26.31 -28.18
CA GLU A 298 12.21 -26.34 -29.49
C GLU A 298 11.17 -25.97 -30.56
N PHE A 299 11.51 -24.96 -31.36
CA PHE A 299 10.64 -24.42 -32.38
C PHE A 299 11.35 -24.40 -33.72
N ALA A 300 10.84 -25.16 -34.68
CA ALA A 300 11.27 -25.06 -36.07
C ALA A 300 10.44 -23.99 -36.80
N ASP A 301 11.13 -23.06 -37.45
CA ASP A 301 10.50 -22.10 -38.35
C ASP A 301 10.21 -22.73 -39.73
N ASP A 302 9.49 -21.98 -40.57
CA ASP A 302 9.02 -22.46 -41.88
C ASP A 302 10.12 -22.39 -42.96
N TRP A 303 11.35 -22.01 -42.59
CA TRP A 303 12.50 -21.79 -43.47
C TRP A 303 13.71 -22.66 -43.08
N GLY A 304 13.52 -23.63 -42.17
CA GLY A 304 14.54 -24.61 -41.78
C GLY A 304 15.42 -24.19 -40.60
N GLY A 305 15.13 -23.06 -39.95
CA GLY A 305 15.77 -22.63 -38.72
C GLY A 305 15.16 -23.31 -37.50
N ALA A 306 16.00 -23.82 -36.60
CA ALA A 306 15.59 -24.32 -35.28
C ALA A 306 15.93 -23.28 -34.21
N HIS A 307 14.94 -22.93 -33.40
CA HIS A 307 15.00 -21.92 -32.37
C HIS A 307 14.67 -22.53 -31.01
N ARG A 308 15.30 -22.01 -29.96
CA ARG A 308 14.91 -22.27 -28.57
C ARG A 308 14.87 -20.93 -27.86
N VAL A 309 13.66 -20.45 -27.58
CA VAL A 309 13.45 -19.10 -27.05
C VAL A 309 13.35 -19.16 -25.53
N ALA A 310 14.40 -18.70 -24.85
CA ALA A 310 14.47 -18.65 -23.38
C ALA A 310 14.67 -17.24 -22.82
N SER A 311 15.04 -16.26 -23.65
CA SER A 311 15.21 -14.85 -23.26
C SER A 311 14.64 -13.87 -24.28
N PHE A 312 14.53 -12.61 -23.90
CA PHE A 312 14.15 -11.52 -24.80
C PHE A 312 15.12 -11.38 -25.99
N GLY A 313 16.41 -11.66 -25.79
CA GLY A 313 17.38 -11.70 -26.88
C GLY A 313 17.12 -12.84 -27.87
N ASP A 314 16.72 -14.01 -27.39
CA ASP A 314 16.31 -15.13 -28.26
C ASP A 314 15.03 -14.78 -29.02
N LEU A 315 14.10 -14.10 -28.34
CA LEU A 315 12.85 -13.66 -28.92
C LEU A 315 13.05 -12.62 -30.03
N ASP A 316 13.95 -11.64 -29.86
CA ASP A 316 14.29 -10.69 -30.93
C ASP A 316 14.92 -11.40 -32.13
N ARG A 317 15.76 -12.42 -31.89
CA ARG A 317 16.36 -13.23 -32.96
C ARG A 317 15.30 -14.01 -33.73
N LEU A 318 14.34 -14.61 -33.04
CA LEU A 318 13.21 -15.27 -33.69
C LEU A 318 12.41 -14.27 -34.54
N PHE A 319 12.10 -13.10 -34.01
CA PHE A 319 11.38 -12.09 -34.77
C PHE A 319 12.11 -11.64 -36.03
N ARG A 320 13.44 -11.47 -35.97
CA ARG A 320 14.25 -11.15 -37.16
C ARG A 320 14.19 -12.27 -38.19
N ALA A 321 14.37 -13.52 -37.76
CA ALA A 321 14.26 -14.68 -38.64
C ALA A 321 12.88 -14.75 -39.33
N ILE A 322 11.80 -14.44 -38.60
CA ILE A 322 10.44 -14.36 -39.16
C ILE A 322 10.34 -13.30 -40.26
N PHE A 323 10.86 -12.09 -40.02
CA PHE A 323 10.79 -11.01 -41.03
C PHE A 323 11.67 -11.30 -42.25
N ASP A 324 12.91 -11.75 -42.03
CA ASP A 324 13.85 -12.08 -43.11
C ASP A 324 13.26 -13.19 -44.00
N GLY A 325 12.64 -14.21 -43.40
CA GLY A 325 12.00 -15.31 -44.13
C GLY A 325 10.77 -14.90 -44.93
N LEU A 326 9.98 -13.93 -44.45
CA LEU A 326 8.84 -13.37 -45.17
C LEU A 326 9.28 -12.50 -46.35
N GLU A 327 10.37 -11.75 -46.20
CA GLU A 327 10.96 -10.97 -47.28
C GLU A 327 11.54 -11.86 -48.40
N GLN A 328 12.23 -12.95 -48.03
CA GLN A 328 12.85 -13.89 -48.99
C GLN A 328 11.84 -14.70 -49.83
N LYS A 329 10.64 -15.02 -49.31
CA LYS A 329 9.57 -15.69 -50.09
C LYS A 329 8.87 -14.79 -51.12
N GLY A 330 9.36 -13.57 -51.33
CA GLY A 330 8.97 -12.71 -52.46
C GLY A 330 7.85 -11.71 -52.14
N GLY A 331 7.86 -11.10 -50.96
CA GLY A 331 7.09 -9.88 -50.63
C GLY A 331 5.56 -9.93 -50.83
N ARG A 332 4.98 -11.11 -51.03
CA ARG A 332 3.56 -11.31 -51.38
C ARG A 332 2.72 -11.97 -50.29
N SER A 333 3.34 -12.41 -49.19
CA SER A 333 2.62 -12.96 -48.05
C SER A 333 2.82 -12.06 -46.84
N ASP A 334 1.83 -11.20 -46.59
CA ASP A 334 1.76 -10.38 -45.38
C ASP A 334 1.34 -11.20 -44.15
N MET A 335 1.31 -12.53 -44.26
CA MET A 335 0.97 -13.44 -43.18
C MET A 335 2.07 -14.46 -42.94
N TRP A 336 2.45 -14.62 -41.68
CA TRP A 336 3.21 -15.75 -41.21
C TRP A 336 2.28 -16.71 -40.49
N ARG A 337 2.06 -17.89 -41.08
CA ARG A 337 1.04 -18.85 -40.65
C ARG A 337 -0.34 -18.18 -40.62
N THR A 338 -0.89 -17.95 -39.42
CA THR A 338 -2.20 -17.33 -39.18
C THR A 338 -2.12 -15.86 -38.76
N HIS A 339 -0.91 -15.30 -38.60
CA HIS A 339 -0.71 -13.97 -38.04
C HIS A 339 -0.18 -12.99 -39.09
N HIS A 340 -0.81 -11.82 -39.16
CA HIS A 340 -0.40 -10.76 -40.08
C HIS A 340 0.92 -10.10 -39.62
N VAL A 341 1.79 -9.73 -40.55
CA VAL A 341 3.11 -9.11 -40.28
C VAL A 341 2.97 -7.86 -39.41
N ALA A 342 1.95 -7.05 -39.65
CA ALA A 342 1.67 -5.87 -38.83
C ALA A 342 1.40 -6.22 -37.35
N THR A 343 0.65 -7.29 -37.08
CA THR A 343 0.38 -7.79 -35.72
C THR A 343 1.68 -8.27 -35.07
N ILE A 344 2.51 -9.02 -35.80
CA ILE A 344 3.81 -9.51 -35.31
C ILE A 344 4.75 -8.34 -35.00
N ARG A 345 4.84 -7.32 -35.87
CA ARG A 345 5.62 -6.10 -35.62
C ARG A 345 5.10 -5.35 -34.39
N LYS A 346 3.78 -5.23 -34.24
CA LYS A 346 3.15 -4.60 -33.07
C LYS A 346 3.54 -5.31 -31.78
N VAL A 347 3.35 -6.64 -31.72
CA VAL A 347 3.71 -7.45 -30.55
C VAL A 347 5.21 -7.36 -30.26
N ARG A 348 6.08 -7.52 -31.26
CA ARG A 348 7.53 -7.35 -31.09
C ARG A 348 7.89 -6.01 -30.47
N ASN A 349 7.41 -4.91 -31.03
CA ASN A 349 7.74 -3.57 -30.55
C ASN A 349 7.36 -3.39 -29.08
N ARG A 350 6.24 -3.98 -28.65
CA ARG A 350 5.79 -3.87 -27.27
C ARG A 350 6.56 -4.79 -26.32
N LEU A 351 6.78 -6.05 -26.69
CA LEU A 351 7.56 -6.99 -25.90
C LEU A 351 9.01 -6.51 -25.70
N LEU A 352 9.63 -5.96 -26.74
CA LEU A 352 10.96 -5.36 -26.62
C LEU A 352 10.94 -4.08 -25.78
N ASN A 353 9.88 -3.27 -25.86
CA ASN A 353 9.73 -2.10 -25.00
C ASN A 353 9.63 -2.48 -23.51
N ILE A 354 9.00 -3.62 -23.19
CA ILE A 354 8.96 -4.15 -21.82
C ILE A 354 10.38 -4.44 -21.32
N SER A 355 11.21 -5.13 -22.11
CA SER A 355 12.61 -5.39 -21.72
C SER A 355 13.44 -4.12 -21.53
N VAL A 356 13.10 -3.02 -22.22
CA VAL A 356 13.79 -1.73 -22.09
C VAL A 356 13.31 -0.95 -20.86
N ARG A 357 12.00 -0.90 -20.63
CA ARG A 357 11.39 -0.13 -19.52
C ARG A 357 11.44 -0.86 -18.18
N CYS A 358 11.52 -2.18 -18.19
CA CYS A 358 11.61 -3.03 -17.01
C CYS A 358 13.04 -3.58 -16.83
N ARG A 359 14.06 -2.85 -17.32
CA ARG A 359 15.47 -3.25 -17.13
C ARG A 359 15.79 -3.43 -15.65
N GLY A 360 16.46 -4.54 -15.34
CA GLY A 360 16.82 -4.92 -13.98
C GLY A 360 15.75 -5.73 -13.23
N LEU A 361 14.48 -5.63 -13.64
CA LEU A 361 13.43 -6.61 -13.29
C LEU A 361 13.47 -7.80 -14.27
N VAL A 362 13.68 -7.54 -15.55
CA VAL A 362 13.75 -8.59 -16.57
C VAL A 362 15.18 -9.11 -16.71
N ALA A 363 15.36 -10.41 -16.52
CA ALA A 363 16.62 -11.12 -16.71
C ALA A 363 16.84 -11.52 -18.18
N ASP A 364 18.01 -11.21 -18.70
CA ASP A 364 18.44 -11.70 -20.02
C ASP A 364 18.85 -13.20 -20.00
N ASP A 365 19.13 -13.79 -18.82
CA ASP A 365 19.50 -15.20 -18.64
C ASP A 365 18.30 -16.10 -18.40
N GLY A 366 17.08 -15.57 -18.39
CA GLY A 366 15.92 -16.37 -17.99
C GLY A 366 16.03 -16.90 -16.56
N SER A 367 16.94 -16.35 -15.73
CA SER A 367 16.89 -16.58 -14.29
C SER A 367 15.65 -15.88 -13.73
N SER A 368 15.05 -16.50 -12.74
CA SER A 368 13.85 -15.99 -12.08
C SER A 368 14.06 -16.13 -10.58
N ASN A 369 13.83 -15.04 -9.85
CA ASN A 369 13.71 -15.01 -8.41
C ASN A 369 12.49 -14.15 -8.06
N ASP A 370 11.53 -14.80 -7.44
CA ASP A 370 10.19 -14.26 -7.16
C ASP A 370 9.89 -14.44 -5.67
N LEU A 371 8.71 -14.00 -5.23
CA LEU A 371 8.23 -14.34 -3.89
C LEU A 371 8.14 -15.87 -3.72
N PRO A 372 8.26 -16.39 -2.49
CA PRO A 372 8.23 -17.82 -2.23
C PRO A 372 6.79 -18.35 -2.26
N PHE A 373 6.11 -18.22 -3.41
CA PHE A 373 4.76 -18.74 -3.61
C PHE A 373 4.70 -20.22 -3.24
N GLY A 374 3.74 -20.57 -2.40
CA GLY A 374 3.59 -21.91 -1.83
C GLY A 374 4.32 -22.14 -0.50
N ASN A 375 5.21 -21.23 -0.10
CA ASN A 375 6.01 -21.30 1.13
C ASN A 375 5.95 -19.98 1.91
N PHE A 376 4.80 -19.32 1.93
CA PHE A 376 4.58 -18.17 2.79
C PHE A 376 4.56 -18.60 4.26
N GLU A 377 5.11 -17.77 5.12
CA GLU A 377 5.23 -18.04 6.55
C GLU A 377 4.27 -17.16 7.35
N ASP A 378 3.65 -17.73 8.39
CA ASP A 378 2.81 -16.98 9.32
C ASP A 378 3.61 -15.86 10.01
N ARG A 379 2.98 -14.69 10.15
CA ARG A 379 3.52 -13.45 10.72
C ARG A 379 4.76 -12.91 10.00
N SER A 380 4.87 -13.17 8.71
CA SER A 380 5.96 -12.64 7.86
C SER A 380 5.48 -11.49 6.97
N VAL A 381 6.36 -10.51 6.77
CA VAL A 381 6.18 -9.40 5.84
C VAL A 381 7.12 -9.58 4.65
N TYR A 382 6.58 -9.55 3.45
CA TYR A 382 7.31 -9.57 2.20
C TYR A 382 7.24 -8.17 1.58
N VAL A 383 8.36 -7.45 1.55
CA VAL A 383 8.45 -6.09 1.02
C VAL A 383 9.01 -6.13 -0.38
N LEU A 384 8.25 -5.61 -1.34
CA LEU A 384 8.69 -5.39 -2.73
C LEU A 384 9.08 -3.92 -2.86
N ASP A 385 10.38 -3.63 -2.90
CA ASP A 385 10.90 -2.28 -3.11
C ASP A 385 11.01 -1.94 -4.60
N LEU A 386 10.07 -1.13 -5.06
CA LEU A 386 9.88 -0.74 -6.45
C LEU A 386 10.02 0.79 -6.63
N ALA A 387 10.40 1.52 -5.58
CA ALA A 387 10.44 2.97 -5.59
C ALA A 387 11.37 3.56 -6.67
N GLY A 388 12.44 2.84 -7.01
CA GLY A 388 13.37 3.23 -8.07
C GLY A 388 12.97 2.79 -9.49
N THR A 389 11.80 2.16 -9.67
CA THR A 389 11.35 1.62 -10.97
C THR A 389 10.29 2.47 -11.65
N ASP A 390 10.25 2.38 -12.98
CA ASP A 390 9.22 3.02 -13.80
C ASP A 390 7.82 2.47 -13.49
N GLN A 391 6.79 3.30 -13.76
CA GLN A 391 5.40 2.92 -13.52
C GLN A 391 5.00 1.58 -14.15
N LEU A 392 5.43 1.35 -15.39
CA LEU A 392 5.11 0.12 -16.11
C LEU A 392 5.65 -1.13 -15.39
N ALA A 393 6.85 -1.04 -14.82
CA ALA A 393 7.44 -2.13 -14.06
C ALA A 393 6.68 -2.35 -12.75
N GLN A 394 6.26 -1.28 -12.07
CA GLN A 394 5.42 -1.37 -10.87
C GLN A 394 4.08 -2.05 -11.16
N ASP A 395 3.41 -1.69 -12.26
CA ASP A 395 2.13 -2.26 -12.66
C ASP A 395 2.26 -3.75 -13.04
N LEU A 396 3.34 -4.12 -13.75
CA LEU A 396 3.68 -5.52 -14.01
C LEU A 396 3.84 -6.29 -12.70
N VAL A 397 4.61 -5.72 -11.77
CA VAL A 397 4.92 -6.41 -10.53
C VAL A 397 3.69 -6.61 -9.68
N PHE A 398 2.92 -5.55 -9.52
CA PHE A 398 1.64 -5.60 -8.81
C PHE A 398 0.74 -6.70 -9.37
N THR A 399 0.56 -6.70 -10.69
CA THR A 399 -0.35 -7.62 -11.37
C THR A 399 0.09 -9.06 -11.21
N ARG A 400 1.35 -9.37 -11.50
CA ARG A 400 1.88 -10.73 -11.34
C ARG A 400 1.71 -11.20 -9.90
N VAL A 401 2.20 -10.42 -8.93
CA VAL A 401 2.20 -10.83 -7.53
C VAL A 401 0.80 -11.07 -7.01
N VAL A 402 -0.14 -10.16 -7.25
CA VAL A 402 -1.51 -10.30 -6.75
C VAL A 402 -2.25 -11.44 -7.46
N SER A 403 -2.05 -11.66 -8.76
CA SER A 403 -2.59 -12.83 -9.47
C SER A 403 -2.08 -14.13 -8.88
N LYS A 404 -0.77 -14.27 -8.66
CA LYS A 404 -0.17 -15.46 -8.04
C LYS A 404 -0.69 -15.67 -6.61
N LEU A 405 -0.78 -14.62 -5.80
CA LEU A 405 -1.34 -14.71 -4.44
C LEU A 405 -2.77 -15.26 -4.49
N ARG A 406 -3.60 -14.73 -5.39
CA ARG A 406 -4.98 -15.18 -5.56
C ARG A 406 -5.04 -16.65 -5.99
N GLU A 407 -4.29 -17.05 -7.01
CA GLU A 407 -4.24 -18.43 -7.51
C GLU A 407 -3.89 -19.43 -6.40
N HIS A 408 -2.88 -19.10 -5.60
CA HIS A 408 -2.42 -19.96 -4.50
C HIS A 408 -3.37 -19.97 -3.30
N LEU A 409 -4.06 -18.86 -3.01
CA LEU A 409 -5.13 -18.82 -2.01
C LEU A 409 -6.36 -19.63 -2.44
N GLU A 410 -6.75 -19.55 -3.71
CA GLU A 410 -7.83 -20.36 -4.29
C GLU A 410 -7.52 -21.86 -4.21
N ARG A 411 -6.26 -22.24 -4.43
CA ARG A 411 -5.76 -23.63 -4.30
C ARG A 411 -5.49 -24.06 -2.86
N ARG A 412 -5.44 -23.10 -1.93
CA ARG A 412 -5.07 -23.29 -0.51
C ARG A 412 -3.69 -23.90 -0.32
N ASP A 413 -2.75 -23.54 -1.19
CA ASP A 413 -1.38 -24.05 -1.18
C ASP A 413 -0.34 -22.96 -0.95
N LEU A 414 -0.73 -21.71 -0.67
CA LEU A 414 0.18 -20.57 -0.51
C LEU A 414 1.17 -20.70 0.68
N GLY A 415 0.79 -21.45 1.72
CA GLY A 415 1.51 -21.56 2.99
C GLY A 415 0.87 -20.79 4.15
N VAL A 416 -0.06 -19.88 3.85
CA VAL A 416 -0.89 -19.16 4.83
C VAL A 416 -2.35 -19.06 4.39
N ASP A 417 -3.26 -18.86 5.33
CA ASP A 417 -4.71 -18.75 5.08
C ASP A 417 -5.12 -17.34 4.63
N HIS A 418 -4.41 -16.32 5.10
CA HIS A 418 -4.70 -14.91 4.80
C HIS A 418 -3.44 -14.15 4.37
N VAL A 419 -3.58 -13.26 3.39
CA VAL A 419 -2.54 -12.32 2.97
C VAL A 419 -3.08 -10.90 2.94
N VAL A 420 -2.44 -10.02 3.71
CA VAL A 420 -2.65 -8.59 3.65
C VAL A 420 -1.79 -8.00 2.52
N VAL A 421 -2.42 -7.44 1.50
CA VAL A 421 -1.76 -6.69 0.43
C VAL A 421 -1.78 -5.20 0.80
N LEU A 422 -0.62 -4.66 1.16
CA LEU A 422 -0.46 -3.26 1.54
C LEU A 422 -0.06 -2.44 0.32
N VAL A 423 -0.92 -1.47 -0.03
CA VAL A 423 -0.77 -0.59 -1.20
C VAL A 423 -0.82 0.86 -0.73
N ASP A 424 0.31 1.56 -0.84
CA ASP A 424 0.35 3.01 -0.66
C ASP A 424 0.04 3.73 -1.97
N GLU A 425 -0.39 4.99 -1.87
CA GLU A 425 -0.86 5.82 -2.99
C GLU A 425 -1.88 5.10 -3.89
N LEU A 426 -2.95 4.53 -3.30
CA LEU A 426 -4.01 3.81 -4.02
C LEU A 426 -4.57 4.56 -5.24
N ASN A 427 -4.60 5.90 -5.19
CA ASN A 427 -5.07 6.74 -6.30
C ASN A 427 -4.23 6.61 -7.57
N LYS A 428 -2.99 6.14 -7.44
CA LYS A 428 -2.09 5.84 -8.55
C LYS A 428 -2.54 4.60 -9.34
N TYR A 429 -3.07 3.62 -8.64
CA TYR A 429 -3.44 2.30 -9.17
C TYR A 429 -4.92 2.16 -9.50
N ALA A 430 -5.78 2.81 -8.70
CA ALA A 430 -7.23 2.83 -8.89
C ALA A 430 -7.76 4.28 -8.79
N PRO A 431 -7.42 5.16 -9.74
CA PRO A 431 -7.90 6.54 -9.73
C PRO A 431 -9.44 6.59 -9.83
N ALA A 432 -10.04 7.65 -9.28
CA ALA A 432 -11.49 7.86 -9.32
C ALA A 432 -12.03 8.02 -10.75
N GLU A 433 -11.27 8.71 -11.59
CA GLU A 433 -11.55 8.96 -13.01
C GLU A 433 -10.32 8.61 -13.85
N GLY A 434 -10.53 8.28 -15.12
CA GLY A 434 -9.47 7.88 -16.04
C GLY A 434 -9.73 6.52 -16.71
N PRO A 435 -8.84 6.11 -17.63
CA PRO A 435 -8.99 4.86 -18.37
C PRO A 435 -9.00 3.65 -17.42
N GLU A 436 -9.68 2.58 -17.85
CA GLU A 436 -9.61 1.30 -17.16
C GLU A 436 -8.22 0.70 -17.33
N SER A 437 -7.59 0.32 -16.22
CA SER A 437 -6.34 -0.43 -16.19
C SER A 437 -6.57 -1.80 -15.57
N TYR A 438 -5.74 -2.78 -15.94
CA TYR A 438 -5.79 -4.12 -15.34
C TYR A 438 -5.57 -4.07 -13.83
N VAL A 439 -4.66 -3.23 -13.36
CA VAL A 439 -4.40 -3.04 -11.93
C VAL A 439 -5.64 -2.51 -11.20
N ARG A 440 -6.37 -1.56 -11.80
CA ARG A 440 -7.63 -1.04 -11.24
C ARG A 440 -8.70 -2.12 -11.14
N GLU A 441 -8.89 -2.91 -12.20
CA GLU A 441 -9.85 -4.03 -12.21
C GLU A 441 -9.48 -5.11 -11.18
N MET A 442 -8.19 -5.37 -11.02
CA MET A 442 -7.69 -6.30 -10.00
C MET A 442 -7.94 -5.79 -8.58
N LEU A 443 -7.66 -4.52 -8.30
CA LEU A 443 -7.98 -3.90 -7.00
C LEU A 443 -9.49 -3.90 -6.72
N LEU A 444 -10.32 -3.74 -7.76
CA LEU A 444 -11.78 -3.89 -7.66
C LEU A 444 -12.17 -5.31 -7.27
N ASP A 445 -11.65 -6.32 -7.95
CA ASP A 445 -11.95 -7.73 -7.66
C ASP A 445 -11.47 -8.13 -6.25
N ILE A 446 -10.28 -7.69 -5.82
CA ILE A 446 -9.82 -7.84 -4.44
C ILE A 446 -10.84 -7.21 -3.49
N SER A 447 -11.21 -5.95 -3.71
CA SER A 447 -12.13 -5.23 -2.82
C SER A 447 -13.51 -5.87 -2.70
N GLU A 448 -13.96 -6.58 -3.74
CA GLU A 448 -15.31 -7.15 -3.83
C GLU A 448 -15.40 -8.60 -3.42
N ARG A 449 -14.33 -9.37 -3.65
CA ARG A 449 -14.34 -10.84 -3.50
C ARG A 449 -13.18 -11.36 -2.65
N GLY A 450 -12.14 -10.56 -2.43
CA GLY A 450 -10.93 -10.97 -1.71
C GLY A 450 -11.18 -11.52 -0.31
N ARG A 451 -12.21 -11.01 0.40
CA ARG A 451 -12.59 -11.49 1.74
C ARG A 451 -12.80 -13.00 1.86
N TYR A 452 -13.33 -13.66 0.81
CA TYR A 452 -13.61 -15.10 0.84
C TYR A 452 -12.38 -15.95 0.53
N LEU A 453 -11.39 -15.35 -0.13
CA LEU A 453 -10.14 -16.00 -0.49
C LEU A 453 -9.05 -15.83 0.58
N GLY A 454 -9.27 -14.96 1.58
CA GLY A 454 -8.21 -14.54 2.49
C GLY A 454 -7.26 -13.50 1.87
N LEU A 455 -7.65 -12.84 0.78
CA LEU A 455 -6.87 -11.79 0.13
C LEU A 455 -7.37 -10.41 0.59
N VAL A 456 -6.59 -9.72 1.41
CA VAL A 456 -7.03 -8.53 2.15
C VAL A 456 -6.28 -7.28 1.71
N LEU A 457 -6.95 -6.33 1.07
CA LEU A 457 -6.38 -5.02 0.74
C LEU A 457 -6.26 -4.10 1.96
N PHE A 458 -5.05 -3.64 2.26
CA PHE A 458 -4.76 -2.49 3.14
C PHE A 458 -4.29 -1.33 2.27
N GLY A 459 -5.17 -0.39 2.01
CA GLY A 459 -4.94 0.71 1.09
C GLY A 459 -4.75 2.06 1.79
N ALA A 460 -3.87 2.90 1.24
CA ALA A 460 -3.71 4.28 1.68
C ALA A 460 -3.71 5.28 0.54
N GLN A 461 -4.26 6.48 0.80
CA GLN A 461 -4.26 7.61 -0.13
C GLN A 461 -4.29 8.94 0.63
N GLN A 462 -3.95 10.04 -0.04
CA GLN A 462 -4.16 11.38 0.52
C GLN A 462 -5.64 11.72 0.60
N PHE A 463 -6.32 11.63 -0.54
CA PHE A 463 -7.72 12.00 -0.70
C PHE A 463 -8.52 10.77 -1.10
N ARG A 464 -9.53 10.43 -0.30
CA ARG A 464 -10.45 9.33 -0.60
C ARG A 464 -11.23 9.59 -1.88
N SER A 465 -11.54 10.85 -2.16
CA SER A 465 -12.23 11.28 -3.39
C SER A 465 -11.47 10.99 -4.68
N GLN A 466 -10.14 10.83 -4.62
CA GLN A 466 -9.29 10.55 -5.79
C GLN A 466 -9.14 9.06 -6.09
N VAL A 467 -9.74 8.18 -5.28
CA VAL A 467 -9.69 6.73 -5.49
C VAL A 467 -11.06 6.25 -5.95
N HIS A 468 -11.06 5.20 -6.76
CA HIS A 468 -12.28 4.57 -7.24
C HIS A 468 -13.25 4.21 -6.11
N ARG A 469 -14.50 4.69 -6.22
CA ARG A 469 -15.50 4.64 -5.14
C ARG A 469 -15.80 3.23 -4.64
N ARG A 470 -15.77 2.22 -5.51
CA ARG A 470 -15.99 0.81 -5.13
C ARG A 470 -14.82 0.25 -4.30
N VAL A 471 -13.57 0.58 -4.64
CA VAL A 471 -12.39 0.11 -3.91
C VAL A 471 -12.43 0.59 -2.45
N VAL A 472 -12.63 1.90 -2.25
CA VAL A 472 -12.72 2.50 -0.89
C VAL A 472 -14.09 2.35 -0.23
N GLY A 473 -15.10 1.93 -0.98
CA GLY A 473 -16.47 1.72 -0.51
C GLY A 473 -16.69 0.33 0.08
N ASN A 474 -15.98 -0.66 -0.46
CA ASN A 474 -16.03 -2.05 0.01
C ASN A 474 -15.10 -2.31 1.20
N ALA A 475 -14.24 -1.36 1.57
CA ALA A 475 -13.44 -1.47 2.79
C ALA A 475 -14.32 -1.30 4.04
N ALA A 476 -14.44 -2.38 4.80
CA ALA A 476 -15.23 -2.42 6.02
C ALA A 476 -14.66 -1.50 7.11
N THR A 477 -13.34 -1.40 7.19
CA THR A 477 -12.65 -0.52 8.13
C THR A 477 -12.07 0.68 7.39
N ALA A 478 -12.34 1.88 7.91
CA ALA A 478 -11.77 3.12 7.39
C ALA A 478 -11.12 3.92 8.51
N ILE A 479 -9.86 4.30 8.29
CA ILE A 479 -9.09 5.16 9.19
C ILE A 479 -8.88 6.51 8.50
N PHE A 480 -9.13 7.58 9.25
CA PHE A 480 -8.94 8.95 8.78
C PHE A 480 -7.94 9.66 9.68
N GLY A 481 -6.82 10.10 9.10
CA GLY A 481 -5.98 11.11 9.67
C GLY A 481 -6.54 12.51 9.42
N ARG A 482 -5.72 13.54 9.66
CA ARG A 482 -6.09 14.92 9.33
C ARG A 482 -6.48 15.06 7.85
N SER A 483 -7.54 15.81 7.55
CA SER A 483 -8.03 16.02 6.17
C SER A 483 -8.42 17.47 5.93
N ASP A 484 -8.18 17.99 4.74
CA ASP A 484 -8.59 19.36 4.38
C ASP A 484 -10.11 19.48 4.23
N LEU A 485 -10.64 20.69 4.46
CA LEU A 485 -12.08 20.94 4.44
C LEU A 485 -12.73 20.65 3.08
N ASP A 486 -12.01 20.87 1.97
CA ASP A 486 -12.49 20.58 0.62
C ASP A 486 -12.77 19.08 0.44
N GLU A 487 -11.85 18.23 0.88
CA GLU A 487 -12.02 16.78 0.89
C GLU A 487 -13.18 16.35 1.79
N LEU A 488 -13.31 16.96 2.97
CA LEU A 488 -14.39 16.71 3.92
C LEU A 488 -15.78 17.17 3.42
N GLY A 489 -15.81 18.02 2.38
CA GLY A 489 -17.01 18.40 1.65
C GLY A 489 -17.55 17.32 0.71
N THR A 490 -16.73 16.35 0.33
CA THR A 490 -17.08 15.33 -0.66
C THR A 490 -18.08 14.28 -0.14
N ALA A 491 -18.72 13.55 -1.06
CA ALA A 491 -19.74 12.55 -0.76
C ALA A 491 -19.30 11.49 0.26
N GLY A 492 -18.00 11.15 0.27
CA GLY A 492 -17.44 10.15 1.19
C GLY A 492 -17.54 10.51 2.68
N TYR A 493 -17.79 11.79 3.00
CA TYR A 493 -17.83 12.32 4.36
C TYR A 493 -19.19 12.92 4.75
N GLN A 494 -20.21 12.78 3.91
CA GLN A 494 -21.55 13.34 4.16
C GLN A 494 -22.19 12.86 5.46
N GLY A 495 -21.88 11.63 5.89
CA GLY A 495 -22.38 11.08 7.16
C GLY A 495 -21.72 11.63 8.43
N LEU A 496 -20.75 12.54 8.34
CA LEU A 496 -20.07 13.13 9.50
C LEU A 496 -20.72 14.46 9.92
N SER A 497 -20.87 14.68 11.23
CA SER A 497 -21.36 15.97 11.75
C SER A 497 -20.36 17.10 11.43
N PRO A 498 -20.82 18.37 11.29
CA PRO A 498 -19.93 19.51 11.10
C PRO A 498 -18.81 19.58 12.15
N ALA A 499 -19.14 19.31 13.41
CA ALA A 499 -18.19 19.30 14.51
C ALA A 499 -17.12 18.19 14.36
N THR A 500 -17.53 17.01 13.88
CA THR A 500 -16.61 15.90 13.57
C THR A 500 -15.68 16.26 12.42
N LYS A 501 -16.20 16.90 11.36
CA LYS A 501 -15.39 17.36 10.23
C LYS A 501 -14.36 18.41 10.66
N ILE A 502 -14.75 19.38 11.47
CA ILE A 502 -13.83 20.40 12.01
C ILE A 502 -12.73 19.73 12.84
N LYS A 503 -13.08 18.79 13.73
CA LYS A 503 -12.10 18.03 14.53
C LYS A 503 -11.15 17.22 13.64
N LEU A 504 -11.65 16.63 12.56
CA LEU A 504 -10.82 15.89 11.61
C LEU A 504 -9.87 16.83 10.83
N ALA A 505 -10.28 18.06 10.54
CA ALA A 505 -9.43 19.07 9.90
C ALA A 505 -8.29 19.58 10.78
N THR A 506 -8.45 19.51 12.10
CA THR A 506 -7.47 19.96 13.10
C THR A 506 -6.83 18.81 13.89
N LEU A 507 -6.99 17.58 13.42
CA LEU A 507 -6.56 16.38 14.14
C LEU A 507 -5.04 16.40 14.41
N PRO A 508 -4.59 16.22 15.67
CA PRO A 508 -3.17 16.23 16.00
C PRO A 508 -2.47 14.96 15.49
N LYS A 509 -1.13 15.02 15.41
CA LYS A 509 -0.31 13.85 15.09
C LYS A 509 -0.49 12.77 16.17
N GLY A 510 -0.60 11.51 15.75
CA GLY A 510 -0.81 10.38 16.66
C GLY A 510 -2.28 10.15 17.04
N GLU A 511 -3.21 10.94 16.51
CA GLU A 511 -4.65 10.69 16.59
C GLU A 511 -5.22 10.27 15.24
N LEU A 512 -6.24 9.42 15.28
CA LEU A 512 -6.97 8.89 14.13
C LEU A 512 -8.47 8.86 14.43
N MET A 513 -9.30 9.03 13.40
CA MET A 513 -10.71 8.68 13.47
C MET A 513 -10.91 7.33 12.80
N VAL A 514 -11.54 6.38 13.51
CA VAL A 514 -11.77 5.01 13.06
C VAL A 514 -13.25 4.79 12.82
N ARG A 515 -13.57 4.24 11.66
CA ARG A 515 -14.87 3.65 11.33
C ARG A 515 -14.71 2.16 11.12
N HIS A 516 -15.58 1.39 11.74
CA HIS A 516 -15.59 -0.06 11.68
C HIS A 516 -17.05 -0.55 11.83
N PRO A 517 -17.47 -1.69 11.27
CA PRO A 517 -18.89 -2.06 11.19
C PRO A 517 -19.61 -2.16 12.53
N HIS A 518 -18.93 -2.61 13.59
CA HIS A 518 -19.49 -2.64 14.95
C HIS A 518 -19.65 -1.26 15.59
N PHE A 519 -18.93 -0.26 15.08
CA PHE A 519 -18.96 1.10 15.61
C PHE A 519 -20.08 1.89 14.94
N THR A 520 -21.19 2.09 15.66
CA THR A 520 -22.34 2.85 15.17
C THR A 520 -22.01 4.33 14.90
N GLN A 521 -20.95 4.85 15.51
CA GLN A 521 -20.39 6.17 15.25
C GLN A 521 -18.86 6.06 15.12
N PRO A 522 -18.20 6.95 14.37
CA PRO A 522 -16.74 7.01 14.31
C PRO A 522 -16.13 7.31 15.68
N VAL A 523 -14.98 6.72 15.97
CA VAL A 523 -14.28 6.87 17.25
C VAL A 523 -12.92 7.51 17.02
N PHE A 524 -12.58 8.50 17.83
CA PHE A 524 -11.24 9.08 17.84
C PHE A 524 -10.35 8.30 18.79
N VAL A 525 -9.19 7.85 18.32
CA VAL A 525 -8.21 7.09 19.10
C VAL A 525 -6.83 7.70 18.95
N ARG A 526 -6.02 7.55 20.00
CA ARG A 526 -4.58 7.77 19.97
C ARG A 526 -3.89 6.44 19.68
N PHE A 527 -2.89 6.45 18.81
CA PHE A 527 -2.12 5.24 18.52
C PHE A 527 -0.62 5.53 18.72
N PRO A 528 0.15 4.54 19.18
CA PRO A 528 1.59 4.72 19.36
C PRO A 528 2.30 4.81 18.02
N ARG A 529 3.48 5.40 18.04
CA ARG A 529 4.42 5.28 16.93
C ARG A 529 4.67 3.79 16.61
N PRO A 530 4.69 3.36 15.33
CA PRO A 530 5.00 1.98 14.98
C PRO A 530 6.38 1.58 15.51
N PRO A 531 6.57 0.30 15.88
CA PRO A 531 7.79 -0.14 16.55
C PRO A 531 8.96 -0.35 15.56
N ALA A 532 8.66 -0.31 14.26
CA ALA A 532 9.64 -0.41 13.19
C ALA A 532 10.10 0.98 12.71
N LEU A 533 11.37 1.04 12.30
CA LEU A 533 12.04 2.26 11.86
C LEU A 533 11.41 2.77 10.55
N LEU A 534 11.02 4.05 10.54
CA LEU A 534 10.42 4.68 9.36
C LEU A 534 11.49 5.14 8.37
N GLY A 535 11.10 5.36 7.11
CA GLY A 535 12.02 5.61 6.00
C GLY A 535 13.08 6.69 6.25
N SER A 536 12.68 7.89 6.68
CA SER A 536 13.63 9.00 6.90
C SER A 536 14.68 8.69 7.97
N GLU A 537 14.25 8.18 9.12
CA GLU A 537 15.17 7.81 10.21
C GLU A 537 16.02 6.59 9.85
N GLY A 538 15.47 5.69 9.03
CA GLY A 538 16.18 4.55 8.48
C GLY A 538 17.31 4.98 7.56
N LEU A 539 17.08 5.97 6.70
CA LEU A 539 18.13 6.53 5.84
C LEU A 539 19.18 7.30 6.64
N ASP A 540 18.80 8.03 7.68
CA ASP A 540 19.75 8.72 8.55
C ASP A 540 20.67 7.73 9.28
N ARG A 541 20.11 6.60 9.74
CA ARG A 541 20.86 5.55 10.46
C ARG A 541 21.65 4.63 9.54
N PHE A 542 21.10 4.32 8.37
CA PHE A 542 21.65 3.40 7.39
C PHE A 542 21.70 4.10 6.02
N PRO A 543 22.63 5.07 5.85
CA PRO A 543 22.73 5.81 4.60
C PRO A 543 22.99 4.84 3.43
N PRO A 544 22.30 5.01 2.28
CA PRO A 544 22.50 4.15 1.13
C PRO A 544 23.97 4.11 0.70
N ALA A 545 24.50 2.91 0.50
CA ALA A 545 25.85 2.75 -0.05
C ALA A 545 25.88 3.21 -1.50
N ALA A 546 27.04 3.71 -1.93
CA ALA A 546 27.28 4.04 -3.33
C ALA A 546 27.16 2.78 -4.21
N ASP A 547 26.74 2.98 -5.45
CA ASP A 547 26.67 1.90 -6.42
C ASP A 547 28.06 1.32 -6.68
N VAL A 548 28.10 -0.01 -6.76
CA VAL A 548 29.30 -0.73 -7.16
C VAL A 548 29.54 -0.43 -8.64
N ALA A 549 30.77 -0.04 -8.97
CA ALA A 549 31.14 0.22 -10.36
C ALA A 549 30.94 -1.04 -11.22
N PHE A 550 30.59 -0.86 -12.50
CA PHE A 550 30.22 -1.97 -13.38
C PHE A 550 31.32 -3.04 -13.48
N ASP A 551 32.58 -2.62 -13.53
CA ASP A 551 33.73 -3.51 -13.57
C ASP A 551 33.93 -4.31 -12.28
N GLU A 552 33.73 -3.67 -11.14
CA GLU A 552 33.74 -4.32 -9.85
C GLU A 552 32.55 -5.30 -9.71
N ALA A 553 31.37 -4.93 -10.21
CA ALA A 553 30.21 -5.80 -10.23
C ALA A 553 30.43 -7.08 -11.07
N VAL A 554 30.94 -6.92 -12.30
CA VAL A 554 31.31 -8.05 -13.17
C VAL A 554 32.37 -8.92 -12.48
N THR A 555 33.34 -8.30 -11.81
CA THR A 555 34.36 -9.01 -11.03
C THR A 555 33.73 -9.83 -9.90
N ARG A 556 32.85 -9.24 -9.10
CA ARG A 556 32.17 -9.93 -7.99
C ARG A 556 31.34 -11.12 -8.49
N GLN A 557 30.65 -10.96 -9.63
CA GLN A 557 29.85 -12.04 -10.22
C GLN A 557 30.71 -13.19 -10.74
N LEU A 558 31.84 -12.92 -11.38
CA LEU A 558 32.79 -13.96 -11.80
C LEU A 558 33.48 -14.62 -10.61
N ALA A 559 33.82 -13.84 -9.58
CA ALA A 559 34.45 -14.32 -8.36
C ALA A 559 33.53 -15.25 -7.52
N ALA A 560 32.21 -15.11 -7.68
CA ALA A 560 31.24 -16.03 -7.09
C ALA A 560 31.28 -17.43 -7.73
N LEU A 561 31.71 -17.54 -9.00
CA LEU A 561 31.91 -18.82 -9.70
C LEU A 561 33.29 -19.42 -9.41
N ASP A 562 34.35 -18.60 -9.42
CA ASP A 562 35.70 -19.00 -8.99
C ASP A 562 36.36 -17.89 -8.18
N ARG A 563 36.68 -18.17 -6.90
CA ARG A 563 37.31 -17.21 -5.99
C ARG A 563 38.71 -16.75 -6.43
N ARG A 564 39.33 -17.42 -7.41
CA ARG A 564 40.66 -17.06 -7.96
C ARG A 564 40.60 -15.93 -8.99
N VAL A 565 39.40 -15.45 -9.36
CA VAL A 565 39.23 -14.35 -10.32
C VAL A 565 39.82 -13.05 -9.77
N ALA A 566 40.82 -12.52 -10.46
CA ALA A 566 41.45 -11.25 -10.10
C ALA A 566 40.74 -10.04 -10.74
N ALA A 567 40.46 -9.01 -9.93
CA ALA A 567 39.78 -7.78 -10.37
C ALA A 567 40.51 -7.05 -11.51
N ALA A 568 41.85 -7.08 -11.52
CA ALA A 568 42.65 -6.50 -12.59
C ALA A 568 42.37 -7.17 -13.94
N THR A 569 42.33 -8.52 -13.96
CA THR A 569 42.06 -9.29 -15.17
C THR A 569 40.68 -9.01 -15.73
N VAL A 570 39.67 -8.91 -14.87
CA VAL A 570 38.30 -8.61 -15.30
C VAL A 570 38.21 -7.19 -15.87
N ARG A 571 38.80 -6.19 -15.18
CA ARG A 571 38.87 -4.80 -15.66
C ARG A 571 39.50 -4.72 -17.06
N ASP A 572 40.62 -5.40 -17.27
CA ASP A 572 41.28 -5.43 -18.57
C ASP A 572 40.42 -6.11 -19.64
N LEU A 573 39.72 -7.19 -19.31
CA LEU A 573 38.89 -7.93 -20.27
C LEU A 573 37.72 -7.10 -20.80
N ILE A 574 37.13 -6.26 -19.96
CA ILE A 574 35.93 -5.47 -20.26
C ILE A 574 36.22 -4.02 -20.65
N ALA A 575 37.45 -3.55 -20.47
CA ALA A 575 37.87 -2.21 -20.88
C ALA A 575 37.51 -1.94 -22.36
N ASP A 576 36.96 -0.77 -22.63
CA ASP A 576 36.53 -0.28 -23.95
C ASP A 576 35.48 -1.14 -24.68
N ARG A 577 34.81 -2.05 -23.97
CA ARG A 577 33.70 -2.84 -24.51
C ARG A 577 32.36 -2.22 -24.17
N ASP A 578 31.37 -2.48 -25.03
CA ASP A 578 29.99 -2.15 -24.73
C ASP A 578 29.51 -2.98 -23.51
N GLN A 579 28.82 -2.32 -22.58
CA GLN A 579 28.38 -2.99 -21.35
C GLN A 579 27.35 -4.09 -21.61
N ASP A 580 26.54 -3.98 -22.66
CA ASP A 580 25.54 -5.00 -23.00
C ASP A 580 26.22 -6.24 -23.60
N ASP A 581 27.33 -6.07 -24.35
CA ASP A 581 28.18 -7.19 -24.78
C ASP A 581 28.81 -7.90 -23.60
N VAL A 582 29.31 -7.13 -22.63
CA VAL A 582 29.90 -7.65 -21.40
C VAL A 582 28.87 -8.41 -20.57
N ARG A 583 27.67 -7.86 -20.41
CA ARG A 583 26.55 -8.53 -19.74
C ARG A 583 26.21 -9.83 -20.44
N ARG A 584 26.02 -9.85 -21.76
CA ARG A 584 25.71 -11.06 -22.54
C ARG A 584 26.79 -12.15 -22.39
N ALA A 585 28.07 -11.77 -22.36
CA ALA A 585 29.15 -12.72 -22.14
C ALA A 585 29.16 -13.26 -20.69
N LEU A 586 28.96 -12.39 -19.69
CA LEU A 586 28.89 -12.77 -18.28
C LEU A 586 27.74 -13.74 -18.03
N LEU A 587 26.61 -13.43 -18.63
CA LEU A 587 25.39 -14.22 -18.65
C LEU A 587 25.62 -15.64 -19.20
N ALA A 588 26.23 -15.74 -20.38
CA ALA A 588 26.56 -17.01 -20.99
C ALA A 588 27.52 -17.83 -20.11
N THR A 589 28.43 -17.15 -19.42
CA THR A 589 29.39 -17.77 -18.49
C THR A 589 28.69 -18.37 -17.27
N ARG A 590 27.75 -17.62 -16.66
CA ARG A 590 26.95 -18.10 -15.53
C ARG A 590 26.07 -19.30 -15.90
N ARG A 591 25.40 -19.24 -17.06
CA ARG A 591 24.57 -20.35 -17.55
C ARG A 591 25.37 -21.62 -17.82
N ALA A 592 26.60 -21.49 -18.31
CA ALA A 592 27.43 -22.63 -18.64
C ALA A 592 28.06 -23.32 -17.40
N GLN A 593 28.06 -22.65 -16.24
CA GLN A 593 28.80 -23.09 -15.04
C GLN A 593 30.20 -23.62 -15.37
N ALA A 594 30.91 -22.90 -16.24
CA ALA A 594 32.18 -23.38 -16.79
C ALA A 594 33.25 -23.55 -15.70
N ASP A 595 34.02 -24.63 -15.77
CA ASP A 595 35.12 -24.93 -14.83
C ASP A 595 36.19 -23.82 -14.79
N ASP A 596 36.38 -23.11 -15.90
CA ASP A 596 37.16 -21.87 -15.99
C ASP A 596 36.26 -20.71 -16.46
N PRO A 597 35.64 -19.97 -15.53
CA PRO A 597 34.75 -18.87 -15.85
C PRO A 597 35.43 -17.75 -16.64
N VAL A 598 36.70 -17.46 -16.40
CA VAL A 598 37.40 -16.33 -17.02
C VAL A 598 37.70 -16.62 -18.49
N SER A 599 38.19 -17.82 -18.80
CA SER A 599 38.46 -18.22 -20.19
C SER A 599 37.19 -18.32 -21.00
N PHE A 600 36.12 -18.88 -20.42
CA PHE A 600 34.81 -18.94 -21.09
C PHE A 600 34.24 -17.54 -21.33
N PHE A 601 34.29 -16.67 -20.32
CA PHE A 601 33.85 -15.28 -20.44
C PHE A 601 34.61 -14.53 -21.54
N ARG A 602 35.94 -14.68 -21.59
CA ARG A 602 36.79 -14.11 -22.65
C ARG A 602 36.40 -14.63 -24.03
N ALA A 603 36.12 -15.92 -24.17
CA ALA A 603 35.69 -16.51 -25.44
C ALA A 603 34.34 -15.93 -25.90
N ARG A 604 33.41 -15.71 -24.97
CA ARG A 604 32.08 -15.14 -25.25
C ARG A 604 32.10 -13.65 -25.58
N LEU A 605 33.04 -12.90 -25.00
CA LEU A 605 33.28 -11.50 -25.37
C LEU A 605 33.81 -11.36 -26.81
N GLY A 606 34.40 -12.42 -27.38
CA GLY A 606 34.97 -12.39 -28.74
C GLY A 606 36.18 -11.45 -28.89
N PRO A 607 36.71 -11.30 -30.11
CA PRO A 607 37.85 -10.42 -30.39
C PRO A 607 37.52 -8.96 -30.05
N ARG A 608 38.51 -8.19 -29.58
CA ARG A 608 38.34 -6.76 -29.35
C ARG A 608 38.12 -6.07 -30.70
N VAL A 609 36.89 -5.66 -30.98
CA VAL A 609 36.60 -4.83 -32.14
C VAL A 609 37.10 -3.43 -31.80
N ALA A 610 38.13 -2.96 -32.51
CA ALA A 610 38.55 -1.57 -32.38
C ALA A 610 37.37 -0.69 -32.76
N ARG A 611 36.92 0.15 -31.83
CA ARG A 611 35.87 1.14 -32.08
C ARG A 611 36.35 1.99 -33.27
N GLU A 612 35.67 1.92 -34.41
CA GLU A 612 35.86 2.91 -35.46
C GLU A 612 35.67 4.28 -34.81
N ARG A 613 36.73 5.10 -34.83
CA ARG A 613 36.62 6.50 -34.43
C ARG A 613 35.54 7.08 -35.32
N ARG A 614 34.36 7.39 -34.75
CA ARG A 614 33.45 8.33 -35.40
C ARG A 614 34.24 9.63 -35.53
N ASP A 615 34.60 9.98 -36.76
CA ASP A 615 35.16 11.29 -37.05
C ASP A 615 34.24 12.36 -36.44
N PRO A 616 34.80 13.42 -35.84
CA PRO A 616 34.01 14.49 -35.28
C PRO A 616 33.10 15.05 -36.38
N VAL A 617 31.79 15.06 -36.11
CA VAL A 617 30.79 15.73 -36.93
C VAL A 617 31.29 17.14 -37.23
N ALA A 618 31.41 17.47 -38.52
CA ALA A 618 31.80 18.79 -38.98
C ALA A 618 30.89 19.87 -38.35
N PRO A 619 31.45 21.01 -37.89
CA PRO A 619 30.63 22.08 -37.34
C PRO A 619 29.98 22.84 -38.50
N GLY A 620 28.64 22.92 -38.52
CA GLY A 620 27.96 23.90 -39.36
C GLY A 620 26.55 23.55 -39.80
N VAL A 621 25.57 23.75 -38.93
CA VAL A 621 24.27 24.27 -39.36
C VAL A 621 24.11 25.62 -38.68
N ARG A 622 24.01 26.70 -39.48
CA ARG A 622 23.75 28.05 -38.98
C ARG A 622 22.43 28.07 -38.20
N PRO A 623 22.34 28.82 -37.08
CA PRO A 623 21.07 29.05 -36.43
C PRO A 623 20.13 29.79 -37.39
N LEU A 624 18.89 29.34 -37.51
CA LEU A 624 17.81 30.10 -38.12
C LEU A 624 17.61 31.40 -37.30
N PRO A 625 17.35 32.56 -37.93
CA PRO A 625 17.05 33.79 -37.20
C PRO A 625 15.77 33.59 -36.41
N SER A 626 15.78 34.05 -35.16
CA SER A 626 14.59 34.16 -34.30
C SER A 626 13.51 34.97 -35.02
N LEU A 627 12.35 34.35 -35.26
CA LEU A 627 11.12 35.09 -35.54
C LEU A 627 10.73 35.82 -34.26
N GLU A 628 10.78 37.15 -34.30
CA GLU A 628 10.25 38.02 -33.25
C GLU A 628 8.76 37.72 -33.04
N ASP A 629 8.38 37.53 -31.77
CA ASP A 629 7.00 37.40 -31.32
C ASP A 629 6.30 38.77 -31.49
N PRO A 630 5.31 38.91 -32.39
CA PRO A 630 4.66 40.18 -32.67
C PRO A 630 3.64 40.60 -31.60
N TYR A 631 3.53 39.92 -30.46
CA TYR A 631 2.53 40.23 -29.43
C TYR A 631 3.11 40.52 -28.02
N ALA A 632 4.43 40.66 -27.87
CA ALA A 632 5.05 41.01 -26.60
C ALA A 632 5.09 42.52 -26.33
N SER A 633 3.93 43.18 -26.26
CA SER A 633 3.67 44.35 -25.39
C SER A 633 2.30 44.99 -25.68
N GLN A 634 1.31 44.71 -24.82
CA GLN A 634 0.40 45.69 -24.19
C GLN A 634 -0.35 45.06 -23.02
#